data_AF-A0A7X4KAL8-F1
#
_entry.id   AF-A0A7X4KAL8-F1
#
_cell.length_a   1.000
_cell.length_b   1.000
_cell.length_c   1.000
_cell.angle_alpha   90.00
_cell.angle_beta   90.00
_cell.angle_gamma   90.00
#
_symmetry.space_group_name_H-M   'P 1'
#
loop_
_entity.id
_entity.type
_entity.pdbx_description
1 polymer ?
#
loop_
_entity_poly.entity_id
_entity_poly.type
_entity_poly.pdbx_seq_one_letter_code
_entity_poly.pdbx_strand_id
1 'polypeptide(L)'
;MNLKSLIGKLNDTTRLAATRAASICVALGQYEVEIEHLLLALLEQERCDLVLIARKCGVSVEALEADLHREVSQFKSGSTRTPVFSQQLPLLLENAWLIASLATPPEQIRSAHLLVALLTEPELAQLALRASRQFADIPIDEVKHTLEKYTHGSQEETTAAPTTSASPATAAARTPALDQYTTSLTQLAREGKLDPVIGREAEIRQVVDILLRRRQNNPILTGEAGVGKTAVVEGLALRVAAGDVPSALKDVEIRTLDMGLLQAGASVKGEFENRLKKVIEEVKQSPRAIILFIDEAHTMIGAGGTAGQNDAANLLKPALARGELRTIAATTWSEYKKYFEKDAALARRFQVVKVEEPSEEIAAAMLRAMAPLMETHFNVRVRDEAVTEAVRLSHRYISGRQLPDKAVSVLDTACARVALAQSGTPALLEDAARQMDRIAAEIAALQREDGGTALHQRVQHLQASLAACGEEHAQYAERWQREQAIVAAITRQRAGANDNGEARALKEELAALQGESPLVPLEVDGATVAAIISGWTGIPLGKMVKDEIRSVLSLQDALQERILGQSHAIGAVAQRVRTARANLDDPNKPKGVFLFVGPSGVGKTETALALADLLYGGERKLITINMSEYQEAHSVSGLKGSPPGYVGYGQGGVLTEAVRRNPYSVVLLDEIEKAHPDVLELFFQVFDKGVMDDADGREIDFRNTIIIATANAGSATIMQACLNKEPPSPEELEQLLRPALVKHFKPAFLGRVKVAPYYPIPDAVLAQIIALKLARIAQRIQHHHHAEFTYEPSLVDAVLARCTEVDSGARNVDHILNGTLLPEIAQAVLEKMAQEQSISRIKVNANSKGQFKYTVK
;
A
#
# COMPACT_ATOMS: atom_id res chain seq x y z
N MET A 1 17.33 14.04 32.97
CA MET A 1 17.44 12.62 32.52
C MET A 1 16.94 12.55 31.07
N ASN A 2 17.18 11.47 30.32
CA ASN A 2 16.55 11.35 28.98
C ASN A 2 15.10 10.87 29.15
N LEU A 3 14.14 11.45 28.43
CA LEU A 3 12.71 11.07 28.49
C LEU A 3 12.50 9.55 28.34
N LYS A 4 13.31 8.90 27.50
CA LYS A 4 13.25 7.44 27.32
C LYS A 4 13.66 6.64 28.57
N SER A 5 14.60 7.15 29.37
CA SER A 5 14.95 6.50 30.64
C SER A 5 13.85 6.66 31.67
N LEU A 6 13.16 7.81 31.69
CA LEU A 6 12.04 8.06 32.60
C LEU A 6 10.83 7.17 32.26
N ILE A 7 10.51 7.01 30.98
CA ILE A 7 9.45 6.09 30.53
C ILE A 7 9.77 4.64 30.93
N GLY A 8 11.04 4.24 30.89
CA GLY A 8 11.48 2.91 31.36
C GLY A 8 11.31 2.68 32.87
N LYS A 9 11.14 3.75 33.67
CA LYS A 9 10.90 3.69 35.11
C LYS A 9 9.41 3.66 35.49
N LEU A 10 8.51 3.84 34.53
CA LEU A 10 7.06 3.67 34.74
C LEU A 10 6.74 2.20 35.07
N ASN A 11 5.87 1.99 36.08
CA ASN A 11 5.23 0.70 36.31
C ASN A 11 4.24 0.35 35.19
N ASP A 12 3.71 -0.87 35.20
CA ASP A 12 2.84 -1.35 34.11
C ASP A 12 1.59 -0.49 33.92
N THR A 13 0.95 -0.07 35.03
CA THR A 13 -0.24 0.81 35.05
C THR A 13 0.04 2.16 34.37
N THR A 14 1.10 2.86 34.79
CA THR A 14 1.45 4.18 34.26
C THR A 14 2.02 4.12 32.86
N ARG A 15 2.69 3.01 32.49
CA ARG A 15 3.16 2.76 31.12
C ARG A 15 1.99 2.54 30.16
N LEU A 16 1.01 1.72 30.57
CA LEU A 16 -0.20 1.51 29.79
C LEU A 16 -0.99 2.80 29.62
N ALA A 17 -1.10 3.61 30.68
CA ALA A 17 -1.70 4.94 30.60
C ALA A 17 -0.94 5.89 29.66
N ALA A 18 0.40 5.87 29.65
CA ALA A 18 1.18 6.71 28.74
C ALA A 18 1.00 6.30 27.26
N THR A 19 0.91 5.00 26.96
CA THR A 19 0.59 4.51 25.61
C THR A 19 -0.85 4.86 25.21
N ARG A 20 -1.79 4.75 26.15
CA ARG A 20 -3.19 5.12 25.95
C ARG A 20 -3.36 6.62 25.72
N ALA A 21 -2.63 7.47 26.45
CA ALA A 21 -2.61 8.92 26.26
C ALA A 21 -2.18 9.33 24.85
N ALA A 22 -1.16 8.67 24.28
CA ALA A 22 -0.76 8.87 22.89
C ALA A 22 -1.87 8.47 21.92
N SER A 23 -2.60 7.39 22.21
CA SER A 23 -3.74 6.94 21.40
C SER A 23 -4.92 7.92 21.44
N ILE A 24 -5.21 8.50 22.62
CA ILE A 24 -6.24 9.54 22.77
C ILE A 24 -5.87 10.78 21.96
N CYS A 25 -4.61 11.23 22.03
CA CYS A 25 -4.10 12.36 21.27
C CYS A 25 -4.23 12.15 19.75
N VAL A 26 -3.89 10.95 19.25
CA VAL A 26 -4.06 10.57 17.84
C VAL A 26 -5.53 10.56 17.44
N ALA A 27 -6.39 9.95 18.26
CA ALA A 27 -7.83 9.85 17.97
C ALA A 27 -8.51 11.22 17.86
N LEU A 28 -8.05 12.20 18.65
CA LEU A 28 -8.55 13.58 18.64
C LEU A 28 -7.81 14.48 17.62
N GLY A 29 -6.83 13.95 16.88
CA GLY A 29 -6.08 14.67 15.85
C GLY A 29 -5.22 15.82 16.40
N GLN A 30 -4.74 15.71 17.63
CA GLN A 30 -4.01 16.76 18.33
C GLN A 30 -2.50 16.68 18.09
N TYR A 31 -1.78 17.79 18.33
CA TYR A 31 -0.37 17.90 17.95
C TYR A 31 0.61 17.32 18.99
N GLU A 32 0.28 17.42 20.27
CA GLU A 32 1.15 17.07 21.39
C GLU A 32 0.40 16.25 22.44
N VAL A 33 1.08 15.24 23.01
CA VAL A 33 0.57 14.44 24.13
C VAL A 33 0.84 15.21 25.43
N GLU A 34 -0.22 15.81 25.95
CA GLU A 34 -0.23 16.62 27.18
C GLU A 34 -0.51 15.80 28.46
N ILE A 35 -0.34 16.42 29.63
CA ILE A 35 -0.59 15.81 30.95
C ILE A 35 -2.04 15.38 31.11
N GLU A 36 -2.99 16.15 30.58
CA GLU A 36 -4.43 15.89 30.66
C GLU A 36 -4.79 14.57 29.95
N HIS A 37 -4.11 14.23 28.86
CA HIS A 37 -4.26 12.93 28.18
C HIS A 37 -3.80 11.76 29.07
N LEU A 38 -2.68 11.95 29.78
CA LEU A 38 -2.16 10.95 30.71
C LEU A 38 -3.11 10.76 31.90
N LEU A 39 -3.69 11.85 32.42
CA LEU A 39 -4.66 11.79 33.51
C LEU A 39 -5.95 11.11 33.08
N LEU A 40 -6.52 11.42 31.91
CA LEU A 40 -7.68 10.71 31.37
C LEU A 40 -7.41 9.20 31.25
N ALA A 41 -6.25 8.82 30.71
CA ALA A 41 -5.86 7.43 30.57
C ALA A 41 -5.64 6.70 31.93
N LEU A 42 -5.28 7.44 32.99
CA LEU A 42 -5.18 6.89 34.35
C LEU A 42 -6.57 6.73 34.99
N LEU A 43 -7.51 7.63 34.70
CA LEU A 43 -8.89 7.57 35.21
C LEU A 43 -9.68 6.38 34.62
N GLU A 44 -9.36 5.93 33.40
CA GLU A 44 -9.89 4.69 32.82
C GLU A 44 -9.57 3.45 33.71
N GLN A 45 -8.56 3.52 34.58
CA GLN A 45 -8.15 2.43 35.46
C GLN A 45 -8.71 2.61 36.89
N GLU A 46 -9.89 2.04 37.14
CA GLU A 46 -10.65 2.24 38.40
C GLU A 46 -9.92 1.85 39.71
N ARG A 47 -8.84 1.07 39.62
CA ARG A 47 -8.06 0.56 40.77
C ARG A 47 -6.63 1.12 40.84
N CYS A 48 -6.30 2.16 40.08
CA CYS A 48 -5.00 2.82 40.16
C CYS A 48 -4.89 3.73 41.41
N ASP A 49 -3.67 4.07 41.82
CA ASP A 49 -3.43 4.89 43.01
C ASP A 49 -4.13 6.25 42.91
N LEU A 50 -4.12 6.88 41.74
CA LEU A 50 -4.75 8.19 41.51
C LEU A 50 -6.26 8.16 41.81
N VAL A 51 -6.96 7.15 41.32
CA VAL A 51 -8.41 6.98 41.54
C VAL A 51 -8.72 6.70 43.02
N LEU A 52 -7.87 5.90 43.69
CA LEU A 52 -8.03 5.60 45.11
C LEU A 52 -7.77 6.82 46.00
N ILE A 53 -6.75 7.61 45.68
CA ILE A 53 -6.46 8.87 46.37
C ILE A 53 -7.63 9.83 46.19
N ALA A 54 -8.12 10.02 44.96
CA ALA A 54 -9.27 10.89 44.68
C ALA A 54 -10.51 10.47 45.49
N ARG A 55 -10.87 9.18 45.48
CA ARG A 55 -12.02 8.64 46.24
C ARG A 55 -11.87 8.83 47.76
N LYS A 56 -10.68 8.59 48.32
CA LYS A 56 -10.40 8.75 49.76
C LYS A 56 -10.40 10.22 50.20
N CYS A 57 -10.05 11.14 49.32
CA CYS A 57 -10.09 12.58 49.56
C CYS A 57 -11.47 13.21 49.31
N GLY A 58 -12.49 12.43 48.91
CA GLY A 58 -13.83 12.93 48.62
C GLY A 58 -13.97 13.64 47.27
N VAL A 59 -13.00 13.47 46.38
CA VAL A 59 -12.99 14.04 45.02
C VAL A 59 -13.78 13.13 44.07
N SER A 60 -14.65 13.72 43.24
CA SER A 60 -15.47 12.98 42.29
C SER A 60 -14.68 12.65 41.03
N VAL A 61 -14.39 11.37 40.84
CA VAL A 61 -13.68 10.85 39.66
C VAL A 61 -14.41 11.20 38.36
N GLU A 62 -15.73 11.08 38.35
CA GLU A 62 -16.59 11.39 37.19
C GLU A 62 -16.52 12.87 36.81
N ALA A 63 -16.52 13.75 37.81
CA ALA A 63 -16.41 15.18 37.55
C ALA A 63 -15.00 15.55 37.09
N LEU A 64 -13.96 14.88 37.63
CA LEU A 64 -12.57 15.08 37.24
C LEU A 64 -12.35 14.69 35.77
N GLU A 65 -12.92 13.55 35.37
CA GLU A 65 -12.93 13.07 33.98
C GLU A 65 -13.67 14.04 33.06
N ALA A 66 -14.84 14.54 33.47
CA ALA A 66 -15.61 15.51 32.68
C ALA A 66 -14.89 16.86 32.49
N ASP A 67 -14.17 17.34 33.52
CA ASP A 67 -13.36 18.55 33.42
C ASP A 67 -12.16 18.35 32.48
N LEU A 68 -11.45 17.23 32.59
CA LEU A 68 -10.31 16.90 31.74
C LEU A 68 -10.70 16.71 30.27
N HIS A 69 -11.83 16.04 29.99
CA HIS A 69 -12.35 15.94 28.63
C HIS A 69 -12.67 17.32 28.02
N ARG A 70 -13.19 18.25 28.83
CA ARG A 70 -13.48 19.61 28.40
C ARG A 70 -12.22 20.39 28.09
N GLU A 71 -11.16 20.27 28.89
CA GLU A 71 -9.89 20.94 28.63
C GLU A 71 -9.22 20.36 27.37
N VAL A 72 -9.18 19.02 27.24
CA VAL A 72 -8.61 18.36 26.06
C VAL A 72 -9.37 18.73 24.78
N SER A 73 -10.70 18.90 24.84
CA SER A 73 -11.49 19.33 23.67
C SER A 73 -11.13 20.73 23.14
N GLN A 74 -10.50 21.57 23.96
CA GLN A 74 -10.08 22.93 23.59
C GLN A 74 -8.68 22.96 22.94
N PHE A 75 -7.95 21.84 22.95
CA PHE A 75 -6.64 21.77 22.33
C PHE A 75 -6.73 21.84 20.80
N LYS A 76 -5.68 22.38 20.18
CA LYS A 76 -5.62 22.54 18.71
C LYS A 76 -5.60 21.16 18.05
N SER A 77 -6.51 20.94 17.10
CA SER A 77 -6.61 19.73 16.28
C SER A 77 -6.26 20.00 14.80
N GLY A 78 -5.95 18.95 14.04
CA GLY A 78 -5.56 19.01 12.63
C GLY A 78 -4.18 18.43 12.31
N SER A 79 -3.59 17.64 13.21
CA SER A 79 -2.29 17.00 13.02
C SER A 79 -2.42 15.71 12.19
N THR A 80 -1.62 15.58 11.13
CA THR A 80 -1.44 14.31 10.37
C THR A 80 -0.11 13.60 10.68
N ARG A 81 0.68 14.16 11.61
CA ARG A 81 1.98 13.60 12.04
C ARG A 81 1.83 12.82 13.35
N THR A 82 2.78 11.94 13.64
CA THR A 82 2.90 11.27 14.95
C THR A 82 3.02 12.33 16.05
N PRO A 83 2.16 12.30 17.09
CA PRO A 83 2.18 13.31 18.14
C PRO A 83 3.47 13.20 18.97
N VAL A 84 3.96 14.34 19.44
CA VAL A 84 5.17 14.44 20.27
C VAL A 84 4.76 14.71 21.71
N PHE A 85 5.55 14.32 22.71
CA PHE A 85 5.27 14.69 24.10
C PHE A 85 5.44 16.20 24.31
N SER A 86 4.53 16.82 25.07
CA SER A 86 4.64 18.23 25.43
C SER A 86 5.81 18.48 26.37
N GLN A 87 6.20 19.75 26.54
CA GLN A 87 7.36 20.11 27.38
C GLN A 87 7.12 19.83 28.87
N GLN A 88 5.87 19.82 29.33
CA GLN A 88 5.53 19.60 30.75
C GLN A 88 5.55 18.12 31.13
N LEU A 89 5.36 17.20 30.18
CA LEU A 89 5.33 15.76 30.48
C LEU A 89 6.69 15.21 30.95
N PRO A 90 7.85 15.53 30.32
CA PRO A 90 9.16 15.19 30.87
C PRO A 90 9.38 15.75 32.28
N LEU A 91 8.98 17.00 32.53
CA LEU A 91 9.13 17.64 33.85
C LEU A 91 8.35 16.89 34.94
N LEU A 92 7.10 16.51 34.63
CA LEU A 92 6.28 15.67 35.52
C LEU A 92 6.96 14.34 35.84
N LEU A 93 7.50 13.66 34.82
CA LEU A 93 8.17 12.36 34.98
C LEU A 93 9.49 12.47 35.76
N GLU A 94 10.26 13.54 35.57
CA GLU A 94 11.49 13.78 36.34
C GLU A 94 11.18 13.97 37.83
N ASN A 95 10.20 14.80 38.15
CA ASN A 95 9.78 15.04 39.54
C ASN A 95 9.15 13.79 40.17
N ALA A 96 8.35 13.03 39.42
CA ALA A 96 7.78 11.78 39.89
C ALA A 96 8.85 10.71 40.14
N TRP A 97 9.91 10.66 39.32
CA TRP A 97 11.05 9.79 39.56
C TRP A 97 11.82 10.15 40.84
N LEU A 98 12.05 11.44 41.09
CA LEU A 98 12.68 11.89 42.34
C LEU A 98 11.91 11.39 43.56
N ILE A 99 10.57 11.50 43.54
CA ILE A 99 9.70 10.99 44.61
C ILE A 99 9.80 9.46 44.73
N ALA A 100 9.68 8.74 43.61
CA ALA A 100 9.73 7.28 43.59
C ALA A 100 11.09 6.71 44.07
N SER A 101 12.19 7.40 43.76
CA SER A 101 13.56 6.98 44.14
C SER A 101 13.84 7.09 45.65
N LEU A 102 13.02 7.86 46.37
CA LEU A 102 13.11 8.00 47.83
C LEU A 102 12.27 6.94 48.58
N ALA A 103 11.42 6.19 47.87
CA ALA A 103 10.55 5.17 48.43
C ALA A 103 11.24 3.79 48.50
N THR A 104 10.66 2.86 49.25
CA THR A 104 11.17 1.49 49.40
C THR A 104 11.12 0.73 48.07
N PRO A 105 12.15 -0.05 47.68
CA PRO A 105 12.19 -0.74 46.39
C PRO A 105 11.02 -1.72 46.19
N PRO A 106 10.57 -1.96 44.92
CA PRO A 106 11.22 -1.56 43.67
C PRO A 106 11.01 -0.09 43.28
N GLU A 107 12.09 0.52 42.76
CA GLU A 107 12.12 1.91 42.28
C GLU A 107 11.37 2.06 40.94
N GLN A 108 10.04 2.17 41.00
CA GLN A 108 9.18 2.43 39.84
C GLN A 108 8.25 3.62 40.10
N ILE A 109 7.98 4.39 39.05
CA ILE A 109 7.01 5.49 39.06
C ILE A 109 5.61 4.88 39.00
N ARG A 110 4.80 5.18 40.03
CA ARG A 110 3.39 4.78 40.15
C ARG A 110 2.51 6.01 39.93
N SER A 111 1.20 5.81 39.74
CA SER A 111 0.30 6.94 39.52
C SER A 111 0.21 7.87 40.74
N ALA A 112 0.45 7.38 41.96
CA ALA A 112 0.62 8.21 43.16
C ALA A 112 1.81 9.18 43.04
N HIS A 113 2.95 8.71 42.52
CA HIS A 113 4.14 9.53 42.37
C HIS A 113 3.93 10.63 41.32
N LEU A 114 3.19 10.32 40.24
CA LEU A 114 2.78 11.31 39.24
C LEU A 114 1.85 12.37 39.86
N LEU A 115 0.85 11.96 40.63
CA LEU A 115 -0.07 12.89 41.29
C LEU A 115 0.65 13.80 42.28
N VAL A 116 1.56 13.24 43.09
CA VAL A 116 2.34 14.04 44.05
C VAL A 116 3.25 15.02 43.33
N ALA A 117 3.93 14.59 42.25
CA ALA A 117 4.76 15.48 41.43
C ALA A 117 3.93 16.62 40.81
N LEU A 118 2.75 16.28 40.28
CA LEU A 118 1.83 17.23 39.64
C LEU A 118 1.38 18.33 40.60
N LEU A 119 1.06 18.00 41.84
CA LEU A 119 0.51 18.94 42.82
C LEU A 119 1.56 19.60 43.72
N THR A 120 2.78 19.08 43.78
CA THR A 120 3.87 19.66 44.59
C THR A 120 4.64 20.72 43.81
N GLU A 121 4.83 20.54 42.50
CA GLU A 121 5.63 21.47 41.70
C GLU A 121 4.81 22.67 41.23
N PRO A 122 5.19 23.94 41.52
CA PRO A 122 4.33 25.11 41.29
C PRO A 122 3.82 25.27 39.85
N GLU A 123 4.67 25.01 38.85
CA GLU A 123 4.29 25.11 37.43
C GLU A 123 3.26 24.04 37.03
N LEU A 124 3.43 22.81 37.54
CA LEU A 124 2.56 21.68 37.26
C LEU A 124 1.22 21.79 38.03
N ALA A 125 1.27 22.31 39.26
CA ALA A 125 0.09 22.48 40.11
C ALA A 125 -0.86 23.55 39.55
N GLN A 126 -0.33 24.62 38.96
CA GLN A 126 -1.14 25.62 38.24
C GLN A 126 -1.87 25.02 37.04
N LEU A 127 -1.22 24.13 36.29
CA LEU A 127 -1.83 23.43 35.17
C LEU A 127 -2.93 22.47 35.63
N ALA A 128 -2.67 21.70 36.69
CA ALA A 128 -3.67 20.80 37.27
C ALA A 128 -4.92 21.55 37.73
N LEU A 129 -4.75 22.66 38.47
CA LEU A 129 -5.87 23.48 38.97
C LEU A 129 -6.66 24.18 37.86
N ARG A 130 -5.99 24.51 36.75
CA ARG A 130 -6.66 25.01 35.54
C ARG A 130 -7.48 23.91 34.89
N ALA A 131 -6.93 22.71 34.77
CA ALA A 131 -7.58 21.56 34.13
C ALA A 131 -8.79 21.06 34.94
N SER A 132 -8.70 21.04 36.28
CA SER A 132 -9.87 20.84 37.15
C SER A 132 -9.66 21.45 38.53
N ARG A 133 -10.70 22.13 39.03
CA ARG A 133 -10.71 22.70 40.39
C ARG A 133 -10.66 21.62 41.48
N GLN A 134 -11.04 20.39 41.14
CA GLN A 134 -11.08 19.28 42.10
C GLN A 134 -9.71 18.83 42.59
N PHE A 135 -8.64 19.16 41.86
CA PHE A 135 -7.28 18.96 42.37
C PHE A 135 -6.98 19.80 43.61
N ALA A 136 -7.70 20.90 43.85
CA ALA A 136 -7.55 21.73 45.06
C ALA A 136 -8.02 21.03 46.33
N ASP A 137 -8.95 20.08 46.21
CA ASP A 137 -9.55 19.36 47.34
C ASP A 137 -8.65 18.21 47.83
N ILE A 138 -7.54 17.92 47.15
CA ILE A 138 -6.56 16.91 47.54
C ILE A 138 -5.55 17.54 48.52
N PRO A 139 -5.50 17.13 49.80
CA PRO A 139 -4.56 17.67 50.79
C PRO A 139 -3.14 17.11 50.54
N ILE A 140 -2.43 17.69 49.58
CA ILE A 140 -1.16 17.15 49.07
C ILE A 140 -0.08 17.01 50.15
N ASP A 141 -0.02 17.94 51.11
CA ASP A 141 0.94 17.88 52.22
C ASP A 141 0.73 16.64 53.10
N GLU A 142 -0.52 16.22 53.32
CA GLU A 142 -0.83 14.99 54.06
C GLU A 142 -0.56 13.75 53.21
N VAL A 143 -1.02 13.77 51.96
CA VAL A 143 -0.89 12.64 51.02
C VAL A 143 0.57 12.31 50.77
N LYS A 144 1.45 13.32 50.60
CA LYS A 144 2.89 13.13 50.38
C LYS A 144 3.60 12.40 51.53
N HIS A 145 3.18 12.65 52.78
CA HIS A 145 3.78 12.02 53.96
C HIS A 145 3.14 10.69 54.34
N THR A 146 1.93 10.39 53.85
CA THR A 146 1.16 9.18 54.21
C THR A 146 0.67 8.41 52.99
N LEU A 147 1.47 8.37 51.91
CA LEU A 147 1.12 7.73 50.64
C LEU A 147 0.55 6.31 50.80
N GLU A 148 1.18 5.46 51.61
CA GLU A 148 0.76 4.07 51.84
C GLU A 148 -0.68 3.94 52.36
N LYS A 149 -1.13 4.88 53.21
CA LYS A 149 -2.51 4.90 53.73
C LYS A 149 -3.53 5.17 52.63
N TYR A 150 -3.18 6.06 51.70
CA TYR A 150 -4.05 6.47 50.60
C TYR A 150 -4.02 5.47 49.44
N THR A 151 -2.92 4.75 49.22
CA THR A 151 -2.77 3.78 48.12
C THR A 151 -3.10 2.33 48.49
N HIS A 152 -3.33 2.01 49.77
CA HIS A 152 -3.72 0.65 50.19
C HIS A 152 -4.96 0.14 49.42
N GLY A 153 -4.83 -1.04 48.80
CA GLY A 153 -5.84 -1.68 47.94
C GLY A 153 -5.68 -1.40 46.44
N SER A 154 -4.61 -0.71 46.05
CA SER A 154 -4.29 -0.41 44.66
C SER A 154 -3.78 -1.63 43.92
N GLN A 155 -4.08 -1.71 42.62
CA GLN A 155 -3.45 -2.69 41.74
C GLN A 155 -1.96 -2.41 41.51
N GLU A 156 -1.50 -1.20 41.86
CA GLU A 156 -0.10 -0.79 41.83
C GLU A 156 0.65 -1.14 43.13
N GLU A 157 -0.08 -1.63 44.15
CA GLU A 157 0.50 -2.11 45.40
C GLU A 157 1.18 -3.46 45.17
N THR A 158 2.48 -3.51 45.42
CA THR A 158 3.26 -4.75 45.27
C THR A 158 2.97 -5.66 46.46
N THR A 159 1.92 -6.49 46.38
CA THR A 159 1.75 -7.61 47.32
C THR A 159 2.87 -8.60 47.12
N ALA A 160 3.83 -8.61 48.05
CA ALA A 160 4.71 -9.77 48.25
C ALA A 160 3.83 -10.96 48.67
N ALA A 161 3.40 -11.76 47.69
CA ALA A 161 2.68 -12.99 47.96
C ALA A 161 3.58 -13.95 48.79
N PRO A 162 3.07 -14.57 49.86
CA PRO A 162 3.84 -15.45 50.71
C PRO A 162 4.17 -16.75 49.96
N THR A 163 5.45 -17.12 50.02
CA THR A 163 5.96 -18.42 49.56
C THR A 163 5.24 -19.56 50.26
N THR A 164 4.29 -20.20 49.58
CA THR A 164 3.73 -21.49 49.98
C THR A 164 3.88 -22.49 48.84
N SER A 165 4.84 -23.39 49.07
CA SER A 165 4.93 -24.77 48.55
C SER A 165 4.32 -25.05 47.18
N ALA A 166 5.12 -24.83 46.13
CA ALA A 166 5.04 -25.62 44.91
C ALA A 166 6.33 -26.44 44.77
N SER A 167 6.14 -27.71 44.42
CA SER A 167 7.12 -28.78 44.20
C SER A 167 8.41 -28.33 43.47
N PRO A 168 9.55 -29.05 43.65
CA PRO A 168 10.85 -28.61 43.15
C PRO A 168 10.91 -28.70 41.62
N ALA A 169 10.48 -27.64 40.94
CA ALA A 169 10.87 -27.36 39.57
C ALA A 169 12.17 -26.56 39.63
N THR A 170 13.22 -27.14 39.05
CA THR A 170 14.58 -26.61 38.90
C THR A 170 14.62 -25.10 38.67
N ALA A 171 15.29 -24.37 39.57
CA ALA A 171 15.59 -22.96 39.42
C ALA A 171 16.38 -22.72 38.12
N ALA A 172 15.73 -22.12 37.12
CA ALA A 172 16.41 -21.57 35.96
C ALA A 172 17.26 -20.37 36.42
N ALA A 173 18.53 -20.35 36.04
CA ALA A 173 19.40 -19.21 36.24
C ALA A 173 18.77 -17.97 35.58
N ARG A 174 18.63 -16.87 36.33
CA ARG A 174 18.11 -15.60 35.77
C ARG A 174 19.07 -15.11 34.68
N THR A 175 18.60 -14.97 33.45
CA THR A 175 19.34 -14.45 32.27
C THR A 175 18.77 -13.11 31.81
N PRO A 176 19.04 -12.01 32.54
CA PRO A 176 18.32 -10.76 32.35
C PRO A 176 18.54 -10.09 30.99
N ALA A 177 19.71 -10.24 30.34
CA ALA A 177 19.92 -9.68 29.01
C ALA A 177 19.23 -10.52 27.93
N LEU A 178 19.30 -11.85 28.02
CA LEU A 178 18.58 -12.73 27.09
C LEU A 178 17.07 -12.52 27.19
N ASP A 179 16.49 -12.44 28.38
CA ASP A 179 15.04 -12.30 28.53
C ASP A 179 14.54 -10.91 28.09
N GLN A 180 15.39 -9.88 28.15
CA GLN A 180 15.04 -8.53 27.71
C GLN A 180 15.21 -8.32 26.19
N TYR A 181 16.28 -8.85 25.59
CA TYR A 181 16.66 -8.55 24.20
C TYR A 181 16.41 -9.70 23.23
N THR A 182 15.87 -10.83 23.70
CA THR A 182 15.57 -11.98 22.84
C THR A 182 14.21 -12.59 23.11
N THR A 183 13.65 -13.24 22.10
CA THR A 183 12.40 -14.00 22.21
C THR A 183 12.67 -15.49 21.96
N SER A 184 12.22 -16.38 22.84
CA SER A 184 12.45 -17.83 22.71
C SER A 184 11.45 -18.48 21.75
N LEU A 185 11.88 -18.75 20.51
CA LEU A 185 11.07 -19.45 19.52
C LEU A 185 10.75 -20.88 19.96
N THR A 186 11.69 -21.55 20.63
CA THR A 186 11.48 -22.92 21.11
C THR A 186 10.45 -22.97 22.24
N GLN A 187 10.35 -21.93 23.06
CA GLN A 187 9.27 -21.82 24.05
C GLN A 187 7.93 -21.56 23.38
N LEU A 188 7.84 -20.61 22.44
CA LEU A 188 6.61 -20.36 21.68
C LEU A 188 6.11 -21.61 20.94
N ALA A 189 7.04 -22.41 20.39
CA ALA A 189 6.73 -23.68 19.77
C ALA A 189 6.09 -24.68 20.75
N ARG A 190 6.63 -24.80 21.97
CA ARG A 190 6.07 -25.68 23.01
C ARG A 190 4.71 -25.21 23.52
N GLU A 191 4.48 -23.90 23.51
CA GLU A 191 3.21 -23.27 23.89
C GLU A 191 2.16 -23.32 22.76
N GLY A 192 2.53 -23.80 21.56
CA GLY A 192 1.62 -23.86 20.40
C GLY A 192 1.28 -22.49 19.80
N LYS A 193 2.14 -21.48 20.02
CA LYS A 193 1.95 -20.10 19.56
C LYS A 193 2.64 -19.77 18.23
N LEU A 194 3.40 -20.71 17.67
CA LEU A 194 4.02 -20.55 16.35
C LEU A 194 3.09 -21.09 15.26
N ASP A 195 3.13 -20.42 14.11
CA ASP A 195 2.41 -20.87 12.92
C ASP A 195 2.97 -22.20 12.39
N PRO A 196 2.12 -23.07 11.80
CA PRO A 196 2.58 -24.30 11.19
C PRO A 196 3.45 -24.01 9.95
N VAL A 197 4.58 -24.69 9.86
CA VAL A 197 5.52 -24.54 8.74
C VAL A 197 5.45 -25.78 7.85
N ILE A 198 5.05 -25.60 6.59
CA ILE A 198 4.98 -26.66 5.56
C ILE A 198 5.82 -26.27 4.35
N GLY A 199 6.48 -27.23 3.70
CA GLY A 199 7.13 -27.01 2.40
C GLY A 199 8.52 -26.36 2.49
N ARG A 200 9.12 -26.37 3.69
CA ARG A 200 10.49 -25.88 3.96
C ARG A 200 11.39 -26.96 4.56
N GLU A 201 11.05 -28.23 4.35
CA GLU A 201 11.74 -29.36 4.97
C GLU A 201 13.19 -29.50 4.48
N ALA A 202 13.45 -29.13 3.22
CA ALA A 202 14.79 -29.19 2.64
C ALA A 202 15.72 -28.14 3.27
N GLU A 203 15.26 -26.90 3.39
CA GLU A 203 16.00 -25.80 4.01
C GLU A 203 16.21 -26.05 5.50
N ILE A 204 15.19 -26.51 6.22
CA ILE A 204 15.31 -26.88 7.64
C ILE A 204 16.34 -28.00 7.81
N ARG A 205 16.32 -29.03 6.96
CA ARG A 205 17.32 -30.11 6.99
C ARG A 205 18.73 -29.58 6.73
N GLN A 206 18.90 -28.68 5.76
CA GLN A 206 20.18 -28.07 5.47
C GLN A 206 20.69 -27.22 6.65
N VAL A 207 19.82 -26.48 7.32
CA VAL A 207 20.14 -25.72 8.54
C VAL A 207 20.61 -26.65 9.65
N VAL A 208 19.89 -27.76 9.89
CA VAL A 208 20.30 -28.80 10.86
C VAL A 208 21.68 -29.37 10.52
N ASP A 209 21.91 -29.74 9.26
CA ASP A 209 23.18 -30.29 8.80
C ASP A 209 24.34 -29.31 9.02
N ILE A 210 24.11 -28.01 8.82
CA ILE A 210 25.11 -26.96 9.05
C ILE A 210 25.40 -26.81 10.55
N LEU A 211 24.36 -26.74 11.39
CA LEU A 211 24.52 -26.55 12.84
C LEU A 211 25.32 -27.69 13.51
N LEU A 212 25.29 -28.89 12.94
CA LEU A 212 26.05 -30.06 13.41
C LEU A 212 27.52 -30.07 12.97
N ARG A 213 27.94 -29.19 12.05
CA ARG A 213 29.33 -29.15 11.59
C ARG A 213 30.27 -28.67 12.70
N ARG A 214 31.53 -29.12 12.64
CA ARG A 214 32.60 -28.66 13.54
C ARG A 214 33.14 -27.26 13.17
N ARG A 215 33.08 -26.91 11.88
CA ARG A 215 33.50 -25.60 11.32
C ARG A 215 32.42 -25.14 10.35
N GLN A 216 32.30 -23.82 10.17
CA GLN A 216 31.23 -23.22 9.34
C GLN A 216 29.84 -23.69 9.77
N ASN A 217 29.60 -23.65 11.08
CA ASN A 217 28.39 -24.16 11.71
C ASN A 217 27.31 -23.08 11.93
N ASN A 218 27.46 -21.94 11.26
CA ASN A 218 26.49 -20.84 11.31
C ASN A 218 25.80 -20.75 9.95
N PRO A 219 24.53 -21.16 9.82
CA PRO A 219 23.81 -20.99 8.57
C PRO A 219 23.42 -19.51 8.36
N ILE A 220 23.50 -19.05 7.12
CA ILE A 220 22.94 -17.76 6.68
C ILE A 220 21.89 -18.00 5.60
N LEU A 221 20.64 -17.70 5.91
CA LEU A 221 19.50 -17.78 5.00
C LEU A 221 19.54 -16.58 4.06
N THR A 222 19.72 -16.82 2.76
CA THR A 222 19.74 -15.77 1.73
C THR A 222 18.56 -15.96 0.78
N GLY A 223 17.76 -14.92 0.63
CA GLY A 223 16.60 -14.91 -0.28
C GLY A 223 15.90 -13.55 -0.25
N GLU A 224 15.08 -13.27 -1.25
CA GLU A 224 14.29 -12.04 -1.32
C GLU A 224 13.39 -11.85 -0.08
N ALA A 225 12.91 -10.63 0.17
CA ALA A 225 11.96 -10.39 1.26
C ALA A 225 10.64 -11.14 1.00
N GLY A 226 10.01 -11.67 2.05
CA GLY A 226 8.72 -12.37 1.94
C GLY A 226 8.78 -13.86 1.55
N VAL A 227 9.95 -14.43 1.20
CA VAL A 227 10.06 -15.86 0.86
C VAL A 227 9.92 -16.82 2.06
N GLY A 228 9.79 -16.31 3.29
CA GLY A 228 9.64 -17.14 4.49
C GLY A 228 10.97 -17.59 5.13
N LYS A 229 12.00 -16.72 5.15
CA LYS A 229 13.27 -17.02 5.86
C LYS A 229 13.04 -17.28 7.36
N THR A 230 12.21 -16.47 8.00
CA THR A 230 11.83 -16.62 9.41
C THR A 230 11.07 -17.92 9.66
N ALA A 231 10.18 -18.29 8.75
CA ALA A 231 9.43 -19.56 8.80
C ALA A 231 10.36 -20.79 8.80
N VAL A 232 11.51 -20.76 8.11
CA VAL A 232 12.50 -21.85 8.20
C VAL A 232 13.03 -22.01 9.63
N VAL A 233 13.24 -20.91 10.34
CA VAL A 233 13.75 -20.92 11.72
C VAL A 233 12.67 -21.32 12.73
N GLU A 234 11.44 -20.86 12.53
CA GLU A 234 10.27 -21.30 13.31
C GLU A 234 10.00 -22.79 13.10
N GLY A 235 10.12 -23.28 11.86
CA GLY A 235 10.02 -24.70 11.53
C GLY A 235 11.09 -25.53 12.22
N LEU A 236 12.32 -25.02 12.31
CA LEU A 236 13.36 -25.65 13.12
C LEU A 236 12.98 -25.67 14.61
N ALA A 237 12.44 -24.58 15.16
CA ALA A 237 12.01 -24.51 16.55
C ALA A 237 10.87 -25.49 16.87
N LEU A 238 9.91 -25.66 15.96
CA LEU A 238 8.85 -26.67 16.05
C LEU A 238 9.44 -28.09 16.08
N ARG A 239 10.41 -28.40 15.22
CA ARG A 239 11.08 -29.71 15.22
C ARG A 239 11.88 -29.97 16.50
N VAL A 240 12.56 -28.95 17.03
CA VAL A 240 13.26 -29.07 18.33
C VAL A 240 12.26 -29.31 19.46
N ALA A 241 11.14 -28.57 19.49
CA ALA A 241 10.09 -28.74 20.50
C ALA A 241 9.43 -30.13 20.43
N ALA A 242 9.23 -30.67 19.23
CA ALA A 242 8.72 -32.02 19.00
C ALA A 242 9.75 -33.13 19.24
N GLY A 243 11.04 -32.79 19.42
CA GLY A 243 12.13 -33.76 19.52
C GLY A 243 12.53 -34.45 18.21
N ASP A 244 12.03 -33.96 17.07
CA ASP A 244 12.34 -34.43 15.70
C ASP A 244 13.63 -33.79 15.15
N VAL A 245 14.69 -33.85 15.95
CA VAL A 245 16.03 -33.40 15.60
C VAL A 245 17.08 -34.41 16.11
N PRO A 246 18.28 -34.44 15.52
CA PRO A 246 19.38 -35.26 16.01
C PRO A 246 19.67 -34.99 17.49
N SER A 247 20.17 -35.99 18.23
CA SER A 247 20.36 -35.92 19.69
C SER A 247 21.16 -34.71 20.15
N ALA A 248 22.14 -34.26 19.36
CA ALA A 248 22.95 -33.07 19.65
C ALA A 248 22.17 -31.73 19.63
N LEU A 249 20.95 -31.70 19.09
CA LEU A 249 20.10 -30.51 19.00
C LEU A 249 18.79 -30.61 19.81
N LYS A 250 18.53 -31.74 20.49
CA LYS A 250 17.26 -31.93 21.23
C LYS A 250 17.09 -30.97 22.40
N ASP A 251 18.17 -30.68 23.12
CA ASP A 251 18.16 -29.83 24.32
C ASP A 251 18.60 -28.38 24.03
N VAL A 252 18.50 -27.95 22.78
CA VAL A 252 18.90 -26.61 22.33
C VAL A 252 17.73 -25.63 22.44
N GLU A 253 18.03 -24.37 22.72
CA GLU A 253 17.07 -23.28 22.71
C GLU A 253 17.37 -22.29 21.58
N ILE A 254 16.37 -21.98 20.76
CA ILE A 254 16.46 -21.03 19.65
C ILE A 254 15.84 -19.72 20.11
N ARG A 255 16.63 -18.65 20.09
CA ARG A 255 16.21 -17.30 20.53
C ARG A 255 16.43 -16.28 19.42
N THR A 256 15.42 -15.50 19.09
CA THR A 256 15.49 -14.38 18.14
C THR A 256 16.04 -13.14 18.83
N LEU A 257 17.07 -12.53 18.26
CA LEU A 257 17.65 -11.27 18.73
C LEU A 257 16.83 -10.08 18.22
N ASP A 258 16.30 -9.26 19.13
CA ASP A 258 15.59 -8.03 18.75
C ASP A 258 16.58 -6.86 18.62
N MET A 259 16.88 -6.51 17.37
CA MET A 259 17.75 -5.39 17.03
C MET A 259 17.17 -4.04 17.43
N GLY A 260 15.85 -3.89 17.37
CA GLY A 260 15.14 -2.68 17.77
C GLY A 260 15.27 -2.42 19.26
N LEU A 261 15.11 -3.43 20.11
CA LEU A 261 15.29 -3.32 21.57
C LEU A 261 16.75 -3.03 21.95
N LEU A 262 17.71 -3.60 21.23
CA LEU A 262 19.13 -3.32 21.48
C LEU A 262 19.49 -1.87 21.14
N GLN A 263 18.99 -1.34 20.03
CA GLN A 263 19.22 0.04 19.59
C GLN A 263 18.37 1.05 20.36
N ALA A 264 17.20 0.63 20.84
CA ALA A 264 16.27 1.47 21.57
C ALA A 264 16.93 2.07 22.83
N GLY A 265 17.25 3.36 22.75
CA GLY A 265 17.78 4.13 23.88
C GLY A 265 19.29 4.03 24.05
N ALA A 266 20.01 3.41 23.11
CA ALA A 266 21.47 3.50 23.04
C ALA A 266 21.88 4.79 22.32
N SER A 267 21.82 5.94 23.00
CA SER A 267 22.18 7.24 22.43
C SER A 267 23.68 7.52 22.43
N VAL A 268 24.47 6.77 23.21
CA VAL A 268 25.93 6.91 23.33
C VAL A 268 26.63 5.78 22.57
N LYS A 269 27.58 6.14 21.70
CA LYS A 269 28.45 5.22 20.96
C LYS A 269 29.17 4.29 21.96
N GLY A 270 28.70 3.04 22.07
CA GLY A 270 29.23 2.01 22.99
C GLY A 270 28.19 1.34 23.89
N GLU A 271 27.03 1.94 24.13
CA GLU A 271 25.99 1.32 24.97
C GLU A 271 25.36 0.10 24.29
N PHE A 272 25.03 0.24 22.99
CA PHE A 272 24.59 -0.87 22.15
C PHE A 272 25.59 -2.03 22.16
N GLU A 273 26.89 -1.73 21.98
CA GLU A 273 27.96 -2.72 22.00
C GLU A 273 28.04 -3.44 23.36
N ASN A 274 27.88 -2.72 24.46
CA ASN A 274 27.86 -3.30 25.80
C ASN A 274 26.64 -4.20 26.03
N ARG A 275 25.46 -3.82 25.53
CA ARG A 275 24.25 -4.67 25.59
C ARG A 275 24.47 -5.96 24.79
N LEU A 276 25.01 -5.88 23.57
CA LEU A 276 25.31 -7.04 22.75
C LEU A 276 26.37 -7.95 23.38
N LYS A 277 27.43 -7.37 23.98
CA LYS A 277 28.44 -8.14 24.73
C LYS A 277 27.81 -8.93 25.88
N LYS A 278 26.89 -8.32 26.64
CA LYS A 278 26.17 -9.01 27.73
C LYS A 278 25.36 -10.20 27.21
N VAL A 279 24.62 -10.00 26.11
CA VAL A 279 23.88 -11.10 25.47
C VAL A 279 24.83 -12.24 25.06
N ILE A 280 25.96 -11.94 24.43
CA ILE A 280 26.94 -12.95 24.01
C ILE A 280 27.52 -13.71 25.21
N GLU A 281 27.84 -13.01 26.31
CA GLU A 281 28.36 -13.66 27.53
C GLU A 281 27.30 -14.54 28.22
N GLU A 282 26.04 -14.10 28.28
CA GLU A 282 24.95 -14.93 28.81
C GLU A 282 24.70 -16.17 27.95
N VAL A 283 24.81 -16.07 26.61
CA VAL A 283 24.74 -17.24 25.71
C VAL A 283 25.84 -18.25 26.02
N LYS A 284 27.07 -17.79 26.25
CA LYS A 284 28.21 -18.67 26.57
C LYS A 284 28.08 -19.37 27.91
N GLN A 285 27.53 -18.67 28.91
CA GLN A 285 27.39 -19.17 30.27
C GLN A 285 26.14 -20.03 30.46
N SER A 286 25.25 -20.06 29.48
CA SER A 286 24.02 -20.84 29.55
C SER A 286 24.29 -22.34 29.67
N PRO A 287 23.66 -23.04 30.64
CA PRO A 287 23.78 -24.49 30.78
C PRO A 287 23.11 -25.26 29.62
N ARG A 288 22.12 -24.64 28.97
CA ARG A 288 21.52 -25.13 27.73
C ARG A 288 22.16 -24.43 26.55
N ALA A 289 22.49 -25.19 25.50
CA ALA A 289 23.03 -24.59 24.29
C ALA A 289 21.99 -23.66 23.64
N ILE A 290 22.36 -22.40 23.43
CA ILE A 290 21.50 -21.40 22.78
C ILE A 290 21.98 -21.17 21.35
N ILE A 291 21.04 -21.21 20.40
CA ILE A 291 21.24 -20.74 19.03
C ILE A 291 20.55 -19.38 18.90
N LEU A 292 21.33 -18.38 18.50
CA LEU A 292 20.81 -17.04 18.28
C LEU A 292 20.37 -16.86 16.83
N PHE A 293 19.11 -16.50 16.61
CA PHE A 293 18.61 -16.07 15.31
C PHE A 293 18.72 -14.55 15.17
N ILE A 294 19.38 -14.09 14.11
CA ILE A 294 19.53 -12.68 13.77
C ILE A 294 18.83 -12.44 12.45
N ASP A 295 17.66 -11.82 12.51
CA ASP A 295 17.00 -11.33 11.31
C ASP A 295 17.69 -10.07 10.80
N GLU A 296 17.62 -9.83 9.49
CA GLU A 296 18.27 -8.69 8.82
C GLU A 296 19.74 -8.49 9.23
N ALA A 297 20.54 -9.56 9.18
CA ALA A 297 21.89 -9.57 9.73
C ALA A 297 22.85 -8.55 9.10
N HIS A 298 22.50 -7.94 7.97
CA HIS A 298 23.23 -6.83 7.35
C HIS A 298 23.23 -5.55 8.20
N THR A 299 22.20 -5.35 9.04
CA THR A 299 22.09 -4.20 9.95
C THR A 299 23.25 -4.17 10.96
N MET A 300 23.78 -5.35 11.31
CA MET A 300 24.91 -5.54 12.23
C MET A 300 26.28 -5.21 11.63
N ILE A 301 26.39 -5.15 10.30
CA ILE A 301 27.66 -4.98 9.58
C ILE A 301 27.85 -3.51 9.12
N GLY A 302 26.81 -2.66 9.25
CA GLY A 302 26.93 -1.22 9.02
C GLY A 302 26.13 -0.68 7.84
N ALA A 303 24.91 -1.18 7.60
CA ALA A 303 24.03 -0.66 6.56
C ALA A 303 23.34 0.69 6.90
N GLY A 304 23.46 1.19 8.13
CA GLY A 304 22.64 2.30 8.66
C GLY A 304 23.32 3.66 8.92
N GLY A 305 24.57 3.88 8.51
CA GLY A 305 25.24 5.17 8.77
C GLY A 305 26.63 5.31 8.14
N THR A 306 27.26 6.47 8.35
CA THR A 306 28.66 6.75 7.96
C THR A 306 29.57 5.64 8.50
N ALA A 307 30.56 5.23 7.69
CA ALA A 307 31.47 4.14 8.04
C ALA A 307 31.99 4.26 9.49
N GLY A 308 31.70 3.27 10.33
CA GLY A 308 32.17 3.19 11.73
C GLY A 308 31.17 3.60 12.83
N GLN A 309 29.86 3.76 12.53
CA GLN A 309 28.85 4.08 13.56
C GLN A 309 28.14 2.86 14.17
N ASN A 310 28.04 1.72 13.47
CA ASN A 310 27.34 0.49 13.91
C ASN A 310 28.11 -0.81 13.58
N ASP A 311 29.39 -0.94 13.97
CA ASP A 311 30.22 -2.11 13.63
C ASP A 311 30.13 -3.23 14.68
N ALA A 312 28.93 -3.80 14.82
CA ALA A 312 28.67 -4.95 15.70
C ALA A 312 29.42 -6.22 15.25
N ALA A 313 29.80 -6.27 13.97
CA ALA A 313 30.54 -7.38 13.37
C ALA A 313 31.87 -7.64 14.08
N ASN A 314 32.57 -6.60 14.55
CA ASN A 314 33.82 -6.77 15.30
C ASN A 314 33.65 -7.50 16.63
N LEU A 315 32.46 -7.43 17.25
CA LEU A 315 32.15 -8.15 18.49
C LEU A 315 31.76 -9.60 18.23
N LEU A 316 31.12 -9.87 17.10
CA LEU A 316 30.68 -11.22 16.72
C LEU A 316 31.83 -12.07 16.15
N LYS A 317 32.75 -11.47 15.39
CA LYS A 317 33.86 -12.17 14.71
C LYS A 317 34.64 -13.11 15.65
N PRO A 318 35.09 -12.69 16.85
CA PRO A 318 35.82 -13.57 17.76
C PRO A 318 34.97 -14.73 18.30
N ALA A 319 33.71 -14.45 18.67
CA ALA A 319 32.79 -15.45 19.23
C ALA A 319 32.41 -16.51 18.19
N LEU A 320 32.14 -16.09 16.94
CA LEU A 320 31.89 -16.96 15.80
C LEU A 320 33.14 -17.76 15.40
N ALA A 321 34.33 -17.14 15.47
CA ALA A 321 35.58 -17.81 15.09
C ALA A 321 35.98 -18.94 16.05
N ARG A 322 35.70 -18.78 17.34
CA ARG A 322 35.95 -19.79 18.38
C ARG A 322 34.85 -20.86 18.47
N GLY A 323 33.74 -20.68 17.75
CA GLY A 323 32.58 -21.59 17.80
C GLY A 323 31.82 -21.54 19.13
N GLU A 324 32.08 -20.51 19.94
CA GLU A 324 31.43 -20.26 21.23
C GLU A 324 30.00 -19.73 21.05
N LEU A 325 29.71 -19.13 19.89
CA LEU A 325 28.40 -18.61 19.53
C LEU A 325 27.91 -19.33 18.28
N ARG A 326 26.73 -19.97 18.37
CA ARG A 326 26.02 -20.55 17.22
C ARG A 326 24.94 -19.59 16.79
N THR A 327 24.95 -19.21 15.52
CA THR A 327 23.98 -18.24 14.98
C THR A 327 23.34 -18.74 13.70
N ILE A 328 22.04 -18.48 13.58
CA ILE A 328 21.32 -18.51 12.30
C ILE A 328 21.13 -17.04 11.89
N ALA A 329 21.55 -16.67 10.69
CA ALA A 329 21.37 -15.31 10.18
C ALA A 329 20.40 -15.31 8.99
N ALA A 330 19.64 -14.23 8.78
CA ALA A 330 18.84 -14.02 7.58
C ALA A 330 19.15 -12.67 6.93
N THR A 331 19.21 -12.63 5.60
CA THR A 331 19.48 -11.39 4.82
C THR A 331 18.99 -11.56 3.38
N THR A 332 18.87 -10.46 2.63
CA THR A 332 18.64 -10.52 1.18
C THR A 332 19.90 -10.94 0.42
N TRP A 333 19.74 -11.47 -0.79
CA TRP A 333 20.88 -11.85 -1.64
C TRP A 333 21.77 -10.64 -1.98
N SER A 334 21.15 -9.49 -2.26
CA SER A 334 21.86 -8.23 -2.51
C SER A 334 22.69 -7.78 -1.30
N GLU A 335 22.13 -7.86 -0.09
CA GLU A 335 22.86 -7.51 1.13
C GLU A 335 24.00 -8.48 1.42
N TYR A 336 23.78 -9.78 1.21
CA TYR A 336 24.83 -10.78 1.38
C TYR A 336 26.05 -10.46 0.50
N LYS A 337 25.84 -10.21 -0.80
CA LYS A 337 26.92 -9.82 -1.72
C LYS A 337 27.60 -8.51 -1.31
N LYS A 338 26.82 -7.53 -0.85
CA LYS A 338 27.33 -6.19 -0.52
C LYS A 338 28.15 -6.17 0.77
N TYR A 339 27.71 -6.90 1.80
CA TYR A 339 28.25 -6.79 3.17
C TYR A 339 28.97 -8.06 3.67
N PHE A 340 28.44 -9.25 3.42
CA PHE A 340 29.00 -10.50 3.95
C PHE A 340 30.10 -11.10 3.06
N GLU A 341 29.90 -11.14 1.74
CA GLU A 341 30.85 -11.74 0.80
C GLU A 341 32.18 -10.96 0.75
N LYS A 342 32.11 -9.64 0.93
CA LYS A 342 33.30 -8.78 1.00
C LYS A 342 34.11 -8.96 2.28
N ASP A 343 33.51 -9.41 3.38
CA ASP A 343 34.20 -9.64 4.65
C ASP A 343 34.68 -11.10 4.75
N ALA A 344 35.97 -11.31 4.47
CA ALA A 344 36.59 -12.63 4.49
C ALA A 344 36.51 -13.34 5.86
N ALA A 345 36.38 -12.61 6.97
CA ALA A 345 36.25 -13.22 8.30
C ALA A 345 34.86 -13.80 8.51
N LEU A 346 33.79 -13.09 8.10
CA LEU A 346 32.42 -13.54 8.22
C LEU A 346 32.07 -14.62 7.18
N ALA A 347 32.48 -14.45 5.93
CA ALA A 347 32.25 -15.41 4.85
C ALA A 347 32.83 -16.81 5.17
N ARG A 348 33.92 -16.87 5.96
CA ARG A 348 34.51 -18.15 6.40
C ARG A 348 33.78 -18.81 7.57
N ARG A 349 32.84 -18.14 8.22
CA ARG A 349 32.10 -18.64 9.40
C ARG A 349 30.66 -18.98 9.11
N PHE A 350 30.08 -18.32 8.11
CA PHE A 350 28.73 -18.60 7.65
C PHE A 350 28.70 -19.56 6.46
N GLN A 351 27.70 -20.43 6.43
CA GLN A 351 27.38 -21.27 5.28
C GLN A 351 26.06 -20.81 4.69
N VAL A 352 26.06 -20.49 3.39
CA VAL A 352 24.87 -19.99 2.70
C VAL A 352 23.85 -21.11 2.51
N VAL A 353 22.60 -20.81 2.87
CA VAL A 353 21.39 -21.59 2.57
C VAL A 353 20.49 -20.68 1.73
N LYS A 354 20.27 -21.05 0.46
CA LYS A 354 19.40 -20.27 -0.42
C LYS A 354 17.94 -20.63 -0.12
N VAL A 355 17.13 -19.61 0.16
CA VAL A 355 15.69 -19.76 0.34
C VAL A 355 15.03 -19.12 -0.86
N GLU A 356 14.51 -19.96 -1.75
CA GLU A 356 13.86 -19.54 -2.99
C GLU A 356 12.36 -19.33 -2.77
N GLU A 357 11.74 -18.56 -3.66
CA GLU A 357 10.29 -18.41 -3.71
C GLU A 357 9.65 -19.80 -3.95
N PRO A 358 8.67 -20.22 -3.14
CA PRO A 358 8.03 -21.52 -3.31
C PRO A 358 7.19 -21.55 -4.59
N SER A 359 7.01 -22.74 -5.16
CA SER A 359 6.07 -22.94 -6.28
C SER A 359 4.63 -22.65 -5.85
N GLU A 360 3.73 -22.38 -6.79
CA GLU A 360 2.31 -22.15 -6.50
C GLU A 360 1.69 -23.32 -5.70
N GLU A 361 2.08 -24.56 -6.00
CA GLU A 361 1.61 -25.75 -5.30
C GLU A 361 2.04 -25.78 -3.82
N ILE A 362 3.31 -25.47 -3.56
CA ILE A 362 3.87 -25.43 -2.20
C ILE A 362 3.29 -24.23 -1.43
N ALA A 363 3.19 -23.07 -2.06
CA ALA A 363 2.58 -21.89 -1.46
C ALA A 363 1.11 -22.13 -1.10
N ALA A 364 0.35 -22.85 -1.94
CA ALA A 364 -1.03 -23.21 -1.63
C ALA A 364 -1.09 -24.18 -0.42
N ALA A 365 -0.16 -25.14 -0.33
CA ALA A 365 -0.07 -26.01 0.85
C ALA A 365 0.28 -25.23 2.13
N MET A 366 1.17 -24.24 2.05
CA MET A 366 1.48 -23.33 3.17
C MET A 366 0.24 -22.57 3.63
N LEU A 367 -0.50 -21.92 2.71
CA LEU A 367 -1.70 -21.16 3.05
C LEU A 367 -2.81 -22.05 3.62
N ARG A 368 -2.97 -23.29 3.14
CA ARG A 368 -3.91 -24.26 3.72
C ARG A 368 -3.61 -24.57 5.19
N ALA A 369 -2.34 -24.59 5.57
CA ALA A 369 -1.92 -24.80 6.95
C ALA A 369 -2.26 -23.60 7.84
N MET A 370 -2.17 -22.38 7.29
CA MET A 370 -2.45 -21.14 8.00
C MET A 370 -3.95 -20.79 8.03
N ALA A 371 -4.73 -21.22 7.05
CA ALA A 371 -6.15 -20.87 6.92
C ALA A 371 -6.97 -21.12 8.20
N PRO A 372 -6.85 -22.26 8.92
CA PRO A 372 -7.61 -22.49 10.16
C PRO A 372 -7.32 -21.47 11.27
N LEU A 373 -6.08 -20.96 11.36
CA LEU A 373 -5.71 -19.91 12.32
C LEU A 373 -6.41 -18.59 11.97
N MET A 374 -6.45 -18.24 10.69
CA MET A 374 -7.15 -17.06 10.18
C MET A 374 -8.67 -17.18 10.35
N GLU A 375 -9.24 -18.36 10.07
CA GLU A 375 -10.66 -18.65 10.30
C GLU A 375 -11.04 -18.42 11.76
N THR A 376 -10.21 -18.89 12.70
CA THR A 376 -10.43 -18.72 14.14
C THR A 376 -10.28 -17.27 14.57
N HIS A 377 -9.28 -16.56 14.05
CA HIS A 377 -9.00 -15.16 14.40
C HIS A 377 -10.14 -14.21 13.96
N PHE A 378 -10.58 -14.34 12.71
CA PHE A 378 -11.61 -13.47 12.13
C PHE A 378 -13.04 -14.00 12.29
N ASN A 379 -13.19 -15.23 12.80
CA ASN A 379 -14.48 -15.94 12.89
C ASN A 379 -15.21 -16.03 11.53
N VAL A 380 -14.47 -16.34 10.47
CA VAL A 380 -14.97 -16.51 9.09
C VAL A 380 -14.54 -17.86 8.53
N ARG A 381 -15.23 -18.34 7.49
CA ARG A 381 -14.82 -19.55 6.76
C ARG A 381 -14.01 -19.17 5.52
N VAL A 382 -12.98 -19.95 5.21
CA VAL A 382 -12.15 -19.82 4.00
C VAL A 382 -12.36 -21.06 3.12
N ARG A 383 -12.72 -20.86 1.85
CA ARG A 383 -12.79 -21.95 0.88
C ARG A 383 -11.42 -22.28 0.31
N ASP A 384 -11.19 -23.54 -0.08
CA ASP A 384 -9.94 -23.95 -0.74
C ASP A 384 -9.71 -23.20 -2.08
N GLU A 385 -10.80 -22.86 -2.78
CA GLU A 385 -10.73 -22.04 -3.98
C GLU A 385 -10.15 -20.64 -3.70
N ALA A 386 -10.42 -20.07 -2.52
CA ALA A 386 -9.84 -18.79 -2.12
C ALA A 386 -8.33 -18.90 -1.87
N VAL A 387 -7.87 -20.00 -1.26
CA VAL A 387 -6.44 -20.25 -1.03
C VAL A 387 -5.70 -20.38 -2.37
N THR A 388 -6.22 -21.20 -3.27
CA THR A 388 -5.61 -21.43 -4.58
C THR A 388 -5.62 -20.17 -5.44
N GLU A 389 -6.72 -19.41 -5.47
CA GLU A 389 -6.79 -18.13 -6.18
C GLU A 389 -5.93 -17.05 -5.51
N ALA A 390 -5.79 -17.03 -4.18
CA ALA A 390 -4.91 -16.08 -3.49
C ALA A 390 -3.46 -16.28 -3.92
N VAL A 391 -2.99 -17.52 -4.04
CA VAL A 391 -1.66 -17.81 -4.57
C VAL A 391 -1.56 -17.44 -6.05
N ARG A 392 -2.44 -17.98 -6.89
CA ARG A 392 -2.39 -17.79 -8.35
C ARG A 392 -2.49 -16.33 -8.77
N LEU A 393 -3.47 -15.60 -8.25
CA LEU A 393 -3.71 -14.21 -8.60
C LEU A 393 -2.64 -13.30 -7.98
N SER A 394 -2.21 -13.51 -6.74
CA SER A 394 -1.13 -12.70 -6.17
C SER A 394 0.20 -12.93 -6.90
N HIS A 395 0.52 -14.19 -7.24
CA HIS A 395 1.70 -14.53 -8.04
C HIS A 395 1.70 -13.81 -9.39
N ARG A 396 0.54 -13.77 -10.04
CA ARG A 396 0.38 -13.18 -11.36
C ARG A 396 0.30 -11.65 -11.36
N TYR A 397 -0.41 -11.03 -10.43
CA TYR A 397 -0.80 -9.62 -10.50
C TYR A 397 -0.08 -8.70 -9.51
N ILE A 398 0.47 -9.24 -8.42
CA ILE A 398 1.21 -8.46 -7.42
C ILE A 398 2.72 -8.63 -7.67
N SER A 399 3.31 -7.64 -8.35
CA SER A 399 4.76 -7.57 -8.57
C SER A 399 5.50 -6.90 -7.41
N GLY A 400 6.78 -7.23 -7.24
CA GLY A 400 7.64 -6.64 -6.21
C GLY A 400 7.48 -7.24 -4.80
N ARG A 401 6.63 -8.25 -4.64
CA ARG A 401 6.52 -9.09 -3.44
C ARG A 401 6.57 -10.57 -3.84
N GLN A 402 7.06 -11.41 -2.93
CA GLN A 402 7.26 -12.84 -3.18
C GLN A 402 6.19 -13.71 -2.49
N LEU A 403 5.95 -14.89 -3.04
CA LEU A 403 5.27 -15.97 -2.34
C LEU A 403 6.15 -16.48 -1.18
N PRO A 404 5.54 -16.93 -0.06
CA PRO A 404 4.10 -16.97 0.21
C PRO A 404 3.53 -15.64 0.75
N ASP A 405 4.37 -14.67 1.15
CA ASP A 405 3.98 -13.44 1.86
C ASP A 405 2.84 -12.65 1.19
N LYS A 406 2.93 -12.43 -0.13
CA LYS A 406 1.87 -11.71 -0.86
C LYS A 406 0.52 -12.45 -0.83
N ALA A 407 0.53 -13.77 -0.88
CA ALA A 407 -0.68 -14.57 -0.86
C ALA A 407 -1.30 -14.60 0.54
N VAL A 408 -0.46 -14.71 1.58
CA VAL A 408 -0.89 -14.60 2.99
C VAL A 408 -1.54 -13.24 3.24
N SER A 409 -0.88 -12.15 2.81
CA SER A 409 -1.42 -10.78 2.94
C SER A 409 -2.78 -10.61 2.26
N VAL A 410 -2.95 -11.16 1.06
CA VAL A 410 -4.23 -11.10 0.33
C VAL A 410 -5.31 -11.87 1.06
N LEU A 411 -5.00 -13.11 1.51
CA LEU A 411 -5.96 -13.94 2.20
C LEU A 411 -6.37 -13.36 3.56
N ASP A 412 -5.42 -12.77 4.29
CA ASP A 412 -5.66 -12.06 5.56
C ASP A 412 -6.61 -10.89 5.39
N THR A 413 -6.33 -10.04 4.39
CA THR A 413 -7.17 -8.89 4.05
C THR A 413 -8.57 -9.35 3.59
N ALA A 414 -8.66 -10.48 2.88
CA ALA A 414 -9.94 -11.05 2.47
C ALA A 414 -10.76 -11.53 3.68
N CYS A 415 -10.11 -12.19 4.66
CA CYS A 415 -10.75 -12.60 5.91
C CYS A 415 -11.26 -11.39 6.70
N ALA A 416 -10.41 -10.37 6.88
CA ALA A 416 -10.78 -9.14 7.56
C ALA A 416 -11.95 -8.41 6.87
N ARG A 417 -11.95 -8.36 5.53
CA ARG A 417 -13.03 -7.72 4.75
C ARG A 417 -14.36 -8.46 4.91
N VAL A 418 -14.36 -9.79 4.88
CA VAL A 418 -15.57 -10.59 5.09
C VAL A 418 -16.08 -10.43 6.52
N ALA A 419 -15.20 -10.45 7.52
CA ALA A 419 -15.57 -10.24 8.93
C ALA A 419 -16.20 -8.85 9.16
N LEU A 420 -15.62 -7.81 8.57
CA LEU A 420 -16.18 -6.45 8.62
C LEU A 420 -17.53 -6.36 7.90
N ALA A 421 -17.67 -6.99 6.74
CA ALA A 421 -18.94 -6.97 6.00
C ALA A 421 -20.06 -7.77 6.69
N GLN A 422 -19.71 -8.78 7.50
CA GLN A 422 -20.69 -9.54 8.30
C GLN A 422 -21.15 -8.80 9.57
N SER A 423 -20.29 -7.95 10.14
CA SER A 423 -20.55 -7.27 11.41
C SER A 423 -20.96 -5.79 11.25
N GLY A 424 -20.54 -5.13 10.17
CA GLY A 424 -20.76 -3.71 9.91
C GLY A 424 -21.83 -3.41 8.87
N THR A 425 -22.08 -2.12 8.68
CA THR A 425 -22.93 -1.59 7.61
C THR A 425 -22.21 -1.67 6.26
N PRO A 426 -22.84 -2.21 5.20
CA PRO A 426 -22.23 -2.27 3.88
C PRO A 426 -21.93 -0.87 3.32
N ALA A 427 -20.83 -0.74 2.58
CA ALA A 427 -20.40 0.53 1.98
C ALA A 427 -21.49 1.18 1.11
N LEU A 428 -22.24 0.39 0.33
CA LEU A 428 -23.34 0.92 -0.50
C LEU A 428 -24.46 1.59 0.32
N LEU A 429 -24.75 1.08 1.52
CA LEU A 429 -25.72 1.68 2.43
C LEU A 429 -25.18 2.97 3.06
N GLU A 430 -23.92 2.94 3.52
CA GLU A 430 -23.27 4.12 4.08
C GLU A 430 -23.12 5.25 3.06
N ASP A 431 -22.72 4.93 1.83
CA ASP A 431 -22.54 5.90 0.76
C ASP A 431 -23.87 6.53 0.36
N ALA A 432 -24.94 5.73 0.24
CA ALA A 432 -26.29 6.22 -0.01
C ALA A 432 -26.78 7.14 1.13
N ALA A 433 -26.60 6.73 2.39
CA ALA A 433 -26.97 7.55 3.55
C ALA A 433 -26.21 8.88 3.57
N ARG A 434 -24.88 8.85 3.36
CA ARG A 434 -24.06 10.07 3.29
C ARG A 434 -24.45 10.97 2.11
N GLN A 435 -24.84 10.40 0.98
CA GLN A 435 -25.33 11.15 -0.18
C GLN A 435 -26.66 11.85 0.15
N MET A 436 -27.58 11.15 0.82
CA MET A 436 -28.82 11.74 1.32
C MET A 436 -28.54 12.90 2.28
N ASP A 437 -27.63 12.73 3.24
CA ASP A 437 -27.25 13.78 4.20
C ASP A 437 -26.67 15.02 3.49
N ARG A 438 -25.79 14.81 2.49
CA ARG A 438 -25.23 15.90 1.67
C ARG A 438 -26.31 16.68 0.92
N ILE A 439 -27.22 15.97 0.25
CA ILE A 439 -28.31 16.59 -0.51
C ILE A 439 -29.28 17.31 0.44
N ALA A 440 -29.61 16.72 1.59
CA ALA A 440 -30.48 17.33 2.59
C ALA A 440 -29.85 18.60 3.18
N ALA A 441 -28.54 18.60 3.46
CA ALA A 441 -27.81 19.78 3.90
C ALA A 441 -27.80 20.89 2.83
N GLU A 442 -27.60 20.53 1.54
CA GLU A 442 -27.66 21.48 0.41
C GLU A 442 -29.06 22.09 0.30
N ILE A 443 -30.13 21.29 0.37
CA ILE A 443 -31.52 21.77 0.38
C ILE A 443 -31.76 22.72 1.56
N ALA A 444 -31.34 22.34 2.76
CA ALA A 444 -31.56 23.14 3.97
C ALA A 444 -30.78 24.47 3.95
N ALA A 445 -29.62 24.51 3.29
CA ALA A 445 -28.87 25.74 3.06
C ALA A 445 -29.58 26.64 2.04
N LEU A 446 -29.96 26.09 0.87
CA LEU A 446 -30.63 26.84 -0.19
C LEU A 446 -32.00 27.38 0.24
N GLN A 447 -32.75 26.64 1.07
CA GLN A 447 -34.05 27.09 1.60
C GLN A 447 -33.94 28.29 2.56
N ARG A 448 -32.76 28.57 3.12
CA ARG A 448 -32.51 29.74 3.98
C ARG A 448 -32.14 31.00 3.19
N GLU A 449 -31.85 30.86 1.89
CA GLU A 449 -31.50 31.97 1.01
C GLU A 449 -32.77 32.53 0.35
N ASP A 450 -32.92 33.86 0.35
CA ASP A 450 -33.96 34.54 -0.43
C ASP A 450 -33.60 34.47 -1.93
N GLY A 451 -34.12 33.45 -2.63
CA GLY A 451 -33.76 33.15 -4.01
C GLY A 451 -34.92 33.18 -5.00
N GLY A 452 -34.66 33.65 -6.23
CA GLY A 452 -35.63 33.68 -7.35
C GLY A 452 -36.00 32.29 -7.91
N THR A 453 -36.62 32.27 -9.09
CA THR A 453 -37.13 31.04 -9.75
C THR A 453 -36.07 29.96 -10.01
N ALA A 454 -34.81 30.33 -10.24
CA ALA A 454 -33.71 29.39 -10.47
C ALA A 454 -33.35 28.57 -9.22
N LEU A 455 -33.36 29.19 -8.04
CA LEU A 455 -33.10 28.52 -6.76
C LEU A 455 -34.23 27.53 -6.44
N HIS A 456 -35.49 27.92 -6.70
CA HIS A 456 -36.65 27.04 -6.55
C HIS A 456 -36.57 25.79 -7.45
N GLN A 457 -36.16 25.95 -8.72
CA GLN A 457 -35.97 24.83 -9.64
C GLN A 457 -34.83 23.89 -9.17
N ARG A 458 -33.73 24.45 -8.67
CA ARG A 458 -32.62 23.65 -8.12
C ARG A 458 -33.06 22.85 -6.89
N VAL A 459 -33.80 23.46 -5.96
CA VAL A 459 -34.33 22.78 -4.77
C VAL A 459 -35.29 21.65 -5.18
N GLN A 460 -36.18 21.87 -6.16
CA GLN A 460 -37.05 20.80 -6.68
C GLN A 460 -36.26 19.64 -7.29
N HIS A 461 -35.22 19.94 -8.07
CA HIS A 461 -34.34 18.90 -8.61
C HIS A 461 -33.64 18.12 -7.50
N LEU A 462 -33.08 18.80 -6.50
CA LEU A 462 -32.42 18.16 -5.35
C LEU A 462 -33.39 17.32 -4.52
N GLN A 463 -34.64 17.77 -4.34
CA GLN A 463 -35.68 16.99 -3.67
C GLN A 463 -36.02 15.70 -4.45
N ALA A 464 -36.09 15.78 -5.79
CA ALA A 464 -36.27 14.60 -6.63
C ALA A 464 -35.07 13.64 -6.53
N SER A 465 -33.84 14.17 -6.52
CA SER A 465 -32.63 13.37 -6.30
C SER A 465 -32.57 12.74 -4.90
N LEU A 466 -33.03 13.44 -3.86
CA LEU A 466 -33.11 12.92 -2.50
C LEU A 466 -34.13 11.79 -2.40
N ALA A 467 -35.29 11.93 -3.04
CA ALA A 467 -36.30 10.88 -3.10
C ALA A 467 -35.78 9.62 -3.81
N ALA A 468 -35.14 9.78 -4.97
CA ALA A 468 -34.52 8.67 -5.69
C ALA A 468 -33.43 7.96 -4.86
N CYS A 469 -32.55 8.73 -4.21
CA CYS A 469 -31.50 8.18 -3.34
C CYS A 469 -32.11 7.47 -2.11
N GLY A 470 -33.22 7.98 -1.56
CA GLY A 470 -33.96 7.35 -0.48
C GLY A 470 -34.59 6.01 -0.87
N GLU A 471 -35.12 5.90 -2.10
CA GLU A 471 -35.62 4.63 -2.65
C GLU A 471 -34.49 3.61 -2.82
N GLU A 472 -33.34 4.01 -3.36
CA GLU A 472 -32.15 3.16 -3.47
C GLU A 472 -31.66 2.68 -2.10
N HIS A 473 -31.56 3.59 -1.13
CA HIS A 473 -31.18 3.25 0.24
C HIS A 473 -32.14 2.22 0.86
N ALA A 474 -33.45 2.39 0.68
CA ALA A 474 -34.45 1.44 1.17
C ALA A 474 -34.30 0.05 0.53
N GLN A 475 -34.05 0.00 -0.78
CA GLN A 475 -33.79 -1.26 -1.49
C GLN A 475 -32.53 -1.97 -0.96
N TYR A 476 -31.44 -1.24 -0.76
CA TYR A 476 -30.22 -1.81 -0.17
C TYR A 476 -30.42 -2.26 1.28
N ALA A 477 -31.18 -1.51 2.08
CA ALA A 477 -31.48 -1.86 3.47
C ALA A 477 -32.28 -3.16 3.56
N GLU A 478 -33.33 -3.30 2.75
CA GLU A 478 -34.13 -4.53 2.70
C GLU A 478 -33.29 -5.73 2.26
N ARG A 479 -32.49 -5.54 1.20
CA ARG A 479 -31.61 -6.58 0.69
C ARG A 479 -30.57 -7.00 1.74
N TRP A 480 -29.95 -6.04 2.42
CA TRP A 480 -28.96 -6.30 3.47
C TRP A 480 -29.56 -7.11 4.62
N GLN A 481 -30.76 -6.75 5.09
CA GLN A 481 -31.45 -7.48 6.16
C GLN A 481 -31.76 -8.93 5.75
N ARG A 482 -32.20 -9.15 4.51
CA ARG A 482 -32.45 -10.49 3.97
C ARG A 482 -31.16 -11.31 3.87
N GLU A 483 -30.09 -10.73 3.32
CA GLU A 483 -28.77 -11.39 3.26
C GLU A 483 -28.26 -11.77 4.66
N GLN A 484 -28.33 -10.84 5.62
CA GLN A 484 -27.89 -11.07 6.99
C GLN A 484 -28.68 -12.18 7.68
N ALA A 485 -30.00 -12.23 7.47
CA ALA A 485 -30.84 -13.29 8.03
C ALA A 485 -30.49 -14.68 7.48
N ILE A 486 -30.27 -14.79 6.16
CA ILE A 486 -29.90 -16.05 5.51
C ILE A 486 -28.50 -16.49 5.94
N VAL A 487 -27.52 -15.59 5.95
CA VAL A 487 -26.15 -15.87 6.42
C VAL A 487 -26.17 -16.35 7.87
N ALA A 488 -26.91 -15.67 8.76
CA ALA A 488 -27.04 -16.08 10.16
C ALA A 488 -27.71 -17.46 10.32
N ALA A 489 -28.67 -17.80 9.45
CA ALA A 489 -29.30 -19.13 9.44
C ALA A 489 -28.31 -20.23 9.01
N ILE A 490 -27.56 -19.99 7.94
CA ILE A 490 -26.52 -20.92 7.45
C ILE A 490 -25.45 -21.15 8.51
N THR A 491 -24.96 -20.08 9.16
CA THR A 491 -23.93 -20.19 10.21
C THR A 491 -24.43 -20.98 11.42
N ARG A 492 -25.69 -20.79 11.84
CA ARG A 492 -26.31 -21.58 12.93
C ARG A 492 -26.42 -23.06 12.60
N GLN A 493 -26.85 -23.40 11.37
CA GLN A 493 -26.98 -24.79 10.95
C GLN A 493 -25.62 -25.51 10.89
N ARG A 494 -24.57 -24.81 10.46
CA ARG A 494 -23.19 -25.36 10.43
C ARG A 494 -22.68 -25.72 11.84
N ALA A 495 -22.98 -24.90 12.86
CA ALA A 495 -22.58 -25.18 14.24
C ALA A 495 -23.29 -26.43 14.83
N GLY A 496 -24.45 -26.81 14.27
CA GLY A 496 -25.25 -27.96 14.70
C GLY A 496 -24.89 -29.32 14.06
N ALA A 497 -23.81 -29.39 13.26
CA ALA A 497 -23.30 -30.62 12.62
C ALA A 497 -24.28 -31.38 11.67
N ASN A 498 -25.36 -30.73 11.22
CA ASN A 498 -26.28 -31.26 10.22
C ASN A 498 -26.14 -30.49 8.90
N ASP A 499 -25.34 -30.99 7.95
CA ASP A 499 -25.33 -30.50 6.56
C ASP A 499 -26.54 -31.11 5.82
N ASN A 500 -27.73 -30.64 6.18
CA ASN A 500 -29.01 -31.07 5.60
C ASN A 500 -29.27 -30.31 4.28
N GLY A 501 -30.13 -30.88 3.41
CA GLY A 501 -30.56 -30.25 2.15
C GLY A 501 -31.11 -28.82 2.29
N GLU A 502 -31.55 -28.42 3.49
CA GLU A 502 -31.94 -27.04 3.82
C GLU A 502 -30.78 -26.03 3.74
N ALA A 503 -29.58 -26.37 4.20
CA ALA A 503 -28.41 -25.49 4.13
C ALA A 503 -28.00 -25.24 2.67
N ARG A 504 -28.21 -26.23 1.81
CA ARG A 504 -28.01 -26.09 0.36
C ARG A 504 -29.05 -25.19 -0.28
N ALA A 505 -30.33 -25.34 0.07
CA ALA A 505 -31.39 -24.47 -0.41
C ALA A 505 -31.16 -23.00 0.00
N LEU A 506 -30.76 -22.74 1.25
CA LEU A 506 -30.42 -21.39 1.72
C LEU A 506 -29.21 -20.79 0.99
N LYS A 507 -28.19 -21.60 0.65
CA LYS A 507 -27.05 -21.14 -0.17
C LYS A 507 -27.47 -20.77 -1.59
N GLU A 508 -28.39 -21.54 -2.19
CA GLU A 508 -28.92 -21.26 -3.53
C GLU A 508 -29.80 -20.00 -3.52
N GLU A 509 -30.63 -19.81 -2.49
CA GLU A 509 -31.40 -18.58 -2.27
C GLU A 509 -30.48 -17.36 -2.06
N LEU A 510 -29.45 -17.48 -1.22
CA LEU A 510 -28.48 -16.42 -1.00
C LEU A 510 -27.75 -16.04 -2.29
N ALA A 511 -27.34 -17.03 -3.09
CA ALA A 511 -26.66 -16.78 -4.35
C ALA A 511 -27.55 -16.05 -5.37
N ALA A 512 -28.85 -16.40 -5.43
CA ALA A 512 -29.82 -15.72 -6.28
C ALA A 512 -30.06 -14.27 -5.84
N LEU A 513 -30.10 -14.01 -4.53
CA LEU A 513 -30.30 -12.69 -3.95
C LEU A 513 -29.05 -11.81 -4.06
N GLN A 514 -27.86 -12.39 -3.97
CA GLN A 514 -26.58 -11.68 -4.00
C GLN A 514 -26.14 -11.26 -5.40
N GLY A 515 -26.47 -12.05 -6.42
CA GLY A 515 -26.05 -11.79 -7.80
C GLY A 515 -24.53 -11.59 -7.93
N GLU A 516 -24.12 -10.44 -8.45
CA GLU A 516 -22.71 -10.08 -8.71
C GLU A 516 -22.08 -9.21 -7.62
N SER A 517 -22.87 -8.67 -6.67
CA SER A 517 -22.38 -7.71 -5.67
C SER A 517 -22.98 -8.05 -4.29
N PRO A 518 -22.40 -9.03 -3.55
CA PRO A 518 -22.90 -9.41 -2.23
C PRO A 518 -22.73 -8.27 -1.22
N LEU A 519 -23.77 -7.99 -0.43
CA LEU A 519 -23.69 -7.03 0.68
C LEU A 519 -23.14 -7.69 1.95
N VAL A 520 -23.48 -8.95 2.18
CA VAL A 520 -23.02 -9.76 3.31
C VAL A 520 -22.38 -11.06 2.78
N PRO A 521 -21.07 -11.08 2.49
CA PRO A 521 -20.41 -12.29 2.02
C PRO A 521 -20.46 -13.39 3.11
N LEU A 522 -20.84 -14.61 2.72
CA LEU A 522 -20.96 -15.75 3.64
C LEU A 522 -19.58 -16.26 4.10
N GLU A 523 -18.64 -16.34 3.18
CA GLU A 523 -17.32 -16.93 3.39
C GLU A 523 -16.31 -16.36 2.39
N VAL A 524 -15.02 -16.51 2.68
CA VAL A 524 -13.95 -16.07 1.78
C VAL A 524 -13.85 -17.04 0.61
N ASP A 525 -14.14 -16.53 -0.58
CA ASP A 525 -14.09 -17.24 -1.86
C ASP A 525 -13.09 -16.60 -2.84
N GLY A 526 -12.91 -17.23 -4.01
CA GLY A 526 -12.02 -16.70 -5.05
C GLY A 526 -12.44 -15.32 -5.58
N ALA A 527 -13.73 -14.98 -5.54
CA ALA A 527 -14.22 -13.67 -5.96
C ALA A 527 -13.81 -12.56 -4.99
N THR A 528 -13.88 -12.83 -3.68
CA THR A 528 -13.41 -11.94 -2.62
C THR A 528 -11.92 -11.65 -2.78
N VAL A 529 -11.12 -12.70 -2.99
CA VAL A 529 -9.67 -12.59 -3.25
C VAL A 529 -9.39 -11.75 -4.49
N ALA A 530 -10.10 -12.01 -5.58
CA ALA A 530 -9.95 -11.25 -6.82
C ALA A 530 -10.29 -9.76 -6.63
N ALA A 531 -11.35 -9.44 -5.87
CA ALA A 531 -11.72 -8.06 -5.55
C ALA A 531 -10.67 -7.33 -4.70
N ILE A 532 -9.99 -8.04 -3.79
CA ILE A 532 -8.89 -7.48 -2.98
C ILE A 532 -7.72 -7.10 -3.88
N ILE A 533 -7.27 -8.04 -4.72
CA ILE A 533 -6.15 -7.82 -5.64
C ILE A 533 -6.51 -6.75 -6.67
N SER A 534 -7.76 -6.71 -7.12
CA SER A 534 -8.25 -5.67 -8.01
C SER A 534 -8.15 -4.29 -7.37
N GLY A 535 -8.57 -4.14 -6.11
CA GLY A 535 -8.42 -2.90 -5.35
C GLY A 535 -6.95 -2.49 -5.13
N TRP A 536 -6.04 -3.44 -4.96
CA TRP A 536 -4.61 -3.15 -4.76
C TRP A 536 -3.87 -2.79 -6.05
N THR A 537 -4.22 -3.44 -7.16
CA THR A 537 -3.50 -3.33 -8.44
C THR A 537 -4.13 -2.34 -9.41
N GLY A 538 -5.43 -2.04 -9.22
CA GLY A 538 -6.28 -1.34 -10.17
C GLY A 538 -6.72 -2.20 -11.37
N ILE A 539 -6.33 -3.48 -11.41
CA ILE A 539 -6.66 -4.39 -12.52
C ILE A 539 -7.99 -5.07 -12.20
N PRO A 540 -9.01 -5.04 -13.06
CA PRO A 540 -10.26 -5.74 -12.81
C PRO A 540 -10.04 -7.28 -12.82
N LEU A 541 -10.34 -7.97 -11.72
CA LEU A 541 -10.18 -9.43 -11.56
C LEU A 541 -11.48 -10.08 -11.01
N GLY A 542 -11.81 -11.31 -11.43
CA GLY A 542 -12.92 -12.11 -10.83
C GLY A 542 -14.02 -12.51 -11.83
N LYS A 543 -15.30 -12.57 -11.40
CA LYS A 543 -16.45 -12.79 -12.31
C LYS A 543 -16.56 -11.74 -13.44
N MET A 544 -15.83 -10.64 -13.28
CA MET A 544 -15.45 -9.65 -14.30
C MET A 544 -14.63 -10.23 -15.48
N VAL A 545 -14.18 -11.50 -15.48
CA VAL A 545 -13.58 -12.11 -16.68
C VAL A 545 -14.58 -12.13 -17.84
N LYS A 546 -15.88 -12.27 -17.58
CA LYS A 546 -16.91 -12.15 -18.64
C LYS A 546 -16.99 -10.72 -19.17
N ASP A 547 -16.95 -9.72 -18.29
CA ASP A 547 -16.96 -8.31 -18.67
C ASP A 547 -15.66 -7.88 -19.35
N GLU A 548 -14.53 -8.48 -18.98
CA GLU A 548 -13.24 -8.26 -19.61
C GLU A 548 -13.16 -8.92 -20.98
N ILE A 549 -13.68 -10.15 -21.13
CA ILE A 549 -13.85 -10.78 -22.44
C ILE A 549 -14.78 -9.92 -23.30
N ARG A 550 -15.90 -9.45 -22.74
CA ARG A 550 -16.82 -8.54 -23.44
C ARG A 550 -16.10 -7.24 -23.85
N SER A 551 -15.34 -6.63 -22.95
CA SER A 551 -14.53 -5.43 -23.20
C SER A 551 -13.48 -5.65 -24.29
N VAL A 552 -12.78 -6.79 -24.27
CA VAL A 552 -11.80 -7.15 -25.30
C VAL A 552 -12.47 -7.48 -26.64
N LEU A 553 -13.68 -8.06 -26.63
CA LEU A 553 -14.47 -8.30 -27.84
C LEU A 553 -14.99 -6.98 -28.44
N SER A 554 -15.45 -6.03 -27.62
CA SER A 554 -15.92 -4.71 -28.01
C SER A 554 -14.80 -3.65 -28.08
N LEU A 555 -13.54 -4.04 -27.92
CA LEU A 555 -12.40 -3.12 -27.82
C LEU A 555 -12.26 -2.23 -29.05
N GLN A 556 -12.53 -2.78 -30.23
CA GLN A 556 -12.48 -2.04 -31.47
C GLN A 556 -13.51 -0.91 -31.49
N ASP A 557 -14.75 -1.20 -31.11
CA ASP A 557 -15.85 -0.22 -31.12
C ASP A 557 -15.59 0.87 -30.07
N ALA A 558 -15.17 0.48 -28.86
CA ALA A 558 -14.82 1.42 -27.79
C ALA A 558 -13.63 2.33 -28.17
N LEU A 559 -12.61 1.79 -28.84
CA LEU A 559 -11.51 2.62 -29.35
C LEU A 559 -11.96 3.56 -30.47
N GLN A 560 -12.91 3.15 -31.31
CA GLN A 560 -13.44 3.97 -32.41
C GLN A 560 -14.31 5.14 -31.94
N GLU A 561 -14.91 5.06 -30.75
CA GLU A 561 -15.59 6.22 -30.14
C GLU A 561 -14.62 7.36 -29.81
N ARG A 562 -13.35 7.04 -29.52
CA ARG A 562 -12.30 8.00 -29.14
C ARG A 562 -11.33 8.33 -30.28
N ILE A 563 -11.02 7.36 -31.14
CA ILE A 563 -10.03 7.46 -32.22
C ILE A 563 -10.72 7.42 -33.58
N LEU A 564 -10.84 8.58 -34.21
CA LEU A 564 -11.55 8.73 -35.47
C LEU A 564 -10.63 8.64 -36.70
N GLY A 565 -11.11 7.99 -37.76
CA GLY A 565 -10.42 7.92 -39.05
C GLY A 565 -9.29 6.89 -39.17
N GLN A 566 -9.06 6.06 -38.15
CA GLN A 566 -7.94 5.08 -38.10
C GLN A 566 -8.41 3.64 -37.88
N SER A 567 -9.57 3.27 -38.43
CA SER A 567 -10.26 2.01 -38.16
C SER A 567 -9.42 0.75 -38.46
N HIS A 568 -8.58 0.78 -39.49
CA HIS A 568 -7.71 -0.34 -39.85
C HIS A 568 -6.60 -0.57 -38.81
N ALA A 569 -5.98 0.50 -38.30
CA ALA A 569 -4.96 0.43 -37.27
C ALA A 569 -5.57 -0.07 -35.95
N ILE A 570 -6.75 0.45 -35.59
CA ILE A 570 -7.51 0.01 -34.41
C ILE A 570 -7.91 -1.47 -34.54
N GLY A 571 -8.40 -1.88 -35.71
CA GLY A 571 -8.74 -3.28 -35.98
C GLY A 571 -7.54 -4.23 -35.83
N ALA A 572 -6.37 -3.83 -36.30
CA ALA A 572 -5.13 -4.60 -36.13
C ALA A 572 -4.71 -4.73 -34.66
N VAL A 573 -4.82 -3.64 -33.88
CA VAL A 573 -4.56 -3.65 -32.44
C VAL A 573 -5.57 -4.55 -31.72
N ALA A 574 -6.86 -4.36 -31.96
CA ALA A 574 -7.92 -5.13 -31.33
C ALA A 574 -7.79 -6.62 -31.63
N GLN A 575 -7.49 -6.99 -32.89
CA GLN A 575 -7.26 -8.38 -33.27
C GLN A 575 -6.09 -9.01 -32.51
N ARG A 576 -4.96 -8.30 -32.40
CA ARG A 576 -3.78 -8.79 -31.69
C ARG A 576 -4.05 -8.96 -30.20
N VAL A 577 -4.72 -7.99 -29.57
CA VAL A 577 -5.12 -8.06 -28.15
C VAL A 577 -6.08 -9.23 -27.91
N ARG A 578 -7.07 -9.46 -28.79
CA ARG A 578 -7.97 -10.62 -28.72
C ARG A 578 -7.19 -11.94 -28.76
N THR A 579 -6.26 -12.10 -29.71
CA THR A 579 -5.41 -13.31 -29.81
C THR A 579 -4.57 -13.52 -28.54
N ALA A 580 -3.97 -12.46 -28.02
CA ALA A 580 -3.14 -12.53 -26.83
C ALA A 580 -3.96 -12.84 -25.56
N ARG A 581 -5.18 -12.32 -25.46
CA ARG A 581 -6.10 -12.59 -24.33
C ARG A 581 -6.68 -14.01 -24.38
N ALA A 582 -6.88 -14.55 -25.57
CA ALA A 582 -7.29 -15.94 -25.77
C ALA A 582 -6.17 -16.97 -25.45
N ASN A 583 -4.97 -16.50 -25.05
CA ASN A 583 -3.77 -17.33 -24.83
C ASN A 583 -3.41 -18.22 -26.04
N LEU A 584 -3.70 -17.74 -27.25
CA LEU A 584 -3.36 -18.43 -28.51
C LEU A 584 -2.00 -18.00 -29.07
N ASP A 585 -1.27 -17.15 -28.34
CA ASP A 585 0.04 -16.64 -28.70
C ASP A 585 1.13 -17.19 -27.76
N ASP A 586 2.40 -16.98 -28.11
CA ASP A 586 3.53 -17.36 -27.27
C ASP A 586 3.44 -16.67 -25.89
N PRO A 587 3.32 -17.41 -24.78
CA PRO A 587 3.18 -16.85 -23.45
C PRO A 587 4.42 -16.08 -22.98
N ASN A 588 5.56 -16.30 -23.63
CA ASN A 588 6.81 -15.63 -23.30
C ASN A 588 6.96 -14.27 -24.01
N LYS A 589 6.03 -13.86 -24.87
CA LYS A 589 6.13 -12.58 -25.58
C LYS A 589 5.21 -11.52 -24.98
N PRO A 590 5.52 -10.22 -25.17
CA PRO A 590 4.58 -9.15 -24.86
C PRO A 590 3.23 -9.35 -25.58
N LYS A 591 2.13 -8.90 -24.98
CA LYS A 591 0.76 -9.10 -25.51
C LYS A 591 0.53 -8.44 -26.87
N GLY A 592 1.37 -7.48 -27.24
CA GLY A 592 1.43 -6.92 -28.57
C GLY A 592 2.64 -6.01 -28.71
N VAL A 593 3.25 -5.99 -29.89
CA VAL A 593 4.33 -5.07 -30.23
C VAL A 593 3.96 -4.40 -31.56
N PHE A 594 3.77 -3.09 -31.54
CA PHE A 594 3.28 -2.32 -32.68
C PHE A 594 4.25 -1.20 -33.05
N LEU A 595 4.31 -0.89 -34.35
CA LEU A 595 4.94 0.33 -34.86
C LEU A 595 3.89 1.18 -35.57
N PHE A 596 3.45 2.25 -34.92
CA PHE A 596 2.50 3.22 -35.48
C PHE A 596 3.24 4.25 -36.32
N VAL A 597 2.96 4.26 -37.61
CA VAL A 597 3.69 5.09 -38.58
C VAL A 597 2.76 6.10 -39.22
N GLY A 598 3.09 7.38 -39.15
CA GLY A 598 2.38 8.40 -39.95
C GLY A 598 2.65 9.83 -39.52
N PRO A 599 1.93 10.81 -40.10
CA PRO A 599 2.14 12.23 -39.81
C PRO A 599 1.89 12.59 -38.33
N SER A 600 2.38 13.76 -37.92
CA SER A 600 2.11 14.28 -36.57
C SER A 600 0.62 14.61 -36.40
N GLY A 601 0.09 14.41 -35.19
CA GLY A 601 -1.28 14.80 -34.86
C GLY A 601 -2.40 13.93 -35.45
N VAL A 602 -2.10 12.74 -35.97
CA VAL A 602 -3.09 11.80 -36.54
C VAL A 602 -3.73 10.83 -35.53
N GLY A 603 -3.30 10.88 -34.26
CA GLY A 603 -3.88 10.07 -33.18
C GLY A 603 -3.02 8.91 -32.65
N LYS A 604 -1.76 8.75 -33.09
CA LYS A 604 -0.88 7.64 -32.65
C LYS A 604 -0.76 7.52 -31.12
N THR A 605 -0.46 8.62 -30.45
CA THR A 605 -0.31 8.71 -28.98
C THR A 605 -1.66 8.57 -28.26
N GLU A 606 -2.73 9.14 -28.83
CA GLU A 606 -4.09 9.03 -28.26
C GLU A 606 -4.57 7.57 -28.27
N THR A 607 -4.23 6.80 -29.31
CA THR A 607 -4.52 5.36 -29.34
C THR A 607 -3.85 4.61 -28.19
N ALA A 608 -2.59 4.93 -27.86
CA ALA A 608 -1.88 4.30 -26.75
C ALA A 608 -2.53 4.65 -25.39
N LEU A 609 -2.93 5.90 -25.23
CA LEU A 609 -3.64 6.39 -24.04
C LEU A 609 -5.00 5.71 -23.87
N ALA A 610 -5.80 5.65 -24.94
CA ALA A 610 -7.10 4.99 -24.95
C ALA A 610 -6.98 3.49 -24.65
N LEU A 611 -5.94 2.84 -25.16
CA LEU A 611 -5.68 1.43 -24.90
C LEU A 611 -5.30 1.17 -23.43
N ALA A 612 -4.49 2.06 -22.83
CA ALA A 612 -4.14 1.97 -21.42
C ALA A 612 -5.36 2.11 -20.50
N ASP A 613 -6.25 3.05 -20.85
CA ASP A 613 -7.50 3.30 -20.16
C ASP A 613 -8.44 2.09 -20.21
N LEU A 614 -8.73 1.59 -21.42
CA LEU A 614 -9.68 0.51 -21.65
C LEU A 614 -9.20 -0.87 -21.15
N LEU A 615 -7.90 -1.17 -21.24
CA LEU A 615 -7.37 -2.51 -20.90
C LEU A 615 -6.79 -2.62 -19.50
N TYR A 616 -6.24 -1.54 -18.95
CA TYR A 616 -5.51 -1.60 -17.69
C TYR A 616 -6.11 -0.70 -16.60
N GLY A 617 -7.25 -0.06 -16.88
CA GLY A 617 -8.04 0.67 -15.88
C GLY A 617 -7.53 2.08 -15.59
N GLY A 618 -6.89 2.73 -16.56
CA GLY A 618 -6.63 4.17 -16.52
C GLY A 618 -5.36 4.65 -17.20
N GLU A 619 -5.32 5.95 -17.50
CA GLU A 619 -4.20 6.63 -18.20
C GLU A 619 -2.84 6.50 -17.47
N ARG A 620 -2.85 6.32 -16.14
CA ARG A 620 -1.62 6.10 -15.33
C ARG A 620 -0.88 4.80 -15.66
N LYS A 621 -1.53 3.89 -16.40
CA LYS A 621 -0.93 2.64 -16.89
C LYS A 621 -0.24 2.81 -18.25
N LEU A 622 -0.14 4.04 -18.76
CA LEU A 622 0.69 4.39 -19.91
C LEU A 622 2.10 4.80 -19.44
N ILE A 623 3.09 3.96 -19.72
CA ILE A 623 4.52 4.27 -19.51
C ILE A 623 5.03 4.92 -20.80
N THR A 624 5.31 6.22 -20.76
CA THR A 624 5.81 6.95 -21.94
C THR A 624 7.31 7.15 -21.83
N ILE A 625 8.05 6.76 -22.85
CA ILE A 625 9.48 7.00 -22.99
C ILE A 625 9.72 7.78 -24.28
N ASN A 626 10.25 8.98 -24.14
CA ASN A 626 10.59 9.84 -25.28
C ASN A 626 11.95 9.42 -25.87
N MET A 627 11.95 8.83 -27.07
CA MET A 627 13.18 8.34 -27.71
C MET A 627 14.09 9.46 -28.22
N SER A 628 13.59 10.69 -28.33
CA SER A 628 14.41 11.86 -28.63
C SER A 628 15.41 12.20 -27.51
N GLU A 629 15.23 11.68 -26.29
CA GLU A 629 16.21 11.79 -25.19
C GLU A 629 17.33 10.73 -25.29
N TYR A 630 17.18 9.71 -26.14
CA TYR A 630 18.05 8.54 -26.23
C TYR A 630 18.79 8.45 -27.58
N GLN A 631 19.27 9.60 -28.08
CA GLN A 631 19.99 9.70 -29.37
C GLN A 631 21.45 9.24 -29.29
N GLU A 632 22.02 9.21 -28.08
CA GLU A 632 23.44 8.90 -27.86
C GLU A 632 23.64 7.49 -27.28
N ALA A 633 24.74 6.82 -27.62
CA ALA A 633 25.02 5.44 -27.18
C ALA A 633 25.02 5.27 -25.65
N HIS A 634 25.48 6.27 -24.89
CA HIS A 634 25.58 6.18 -23.43
C HIS A 634 24.21 6.32 -22.72
N SER A 635 23.17 6.79 -23.42
CA SER A 635 21.82 6.97 -22.89
C SER A 635 21.11 5.64 -22.58
N VAL A 636 21.60 4.51 -23.13
CA VAL A 636 21.13 3.15 -22.86
C VAL A 636 21.13 2.83 -21.35
N SER A 637 22.15 3.31 -20.63
CA SER A 637 22.26 3.15 -19.17
C SER A 637 21.12 3.84 -18.42
N GLY A 638 20.54 4.90 -18.96
CA GLY A 638 19.37 5.57 -18.37
C GLY A 638 18.10 4.71 -18.43
N LEU A 639 17.94 3.87 -19.46
CA LEU A 639 16.78 2.98 -19.63
C LEU A 639 16.89 1.72 -18.78
N LYS A 640 18.08 1.09 -18.76
CA LYS A 640 18.33 -0.20 -18.12
C LYS A 640 18.82 -0.07 -16.68
N GLY A 641 19.56 0.99 -16.37
CA GLY A 641 20.31 1.22 -15.14
C GLY A 641 21.82 1.33 -15.40
N SER A 642 22.55 1.99 -14.50
CA SER A 642 24.01 2.11 -14.58
C SER A 642 24.70 0.82 -14.11
N PRO A 643 25.70 0.29 -14.84
CA PRO A 643 26.44 -0.91 -14.43
C PRO A 643 27.33 -0.67 -13.19
N PRO A 644 27.80 -1.74 -12.52
CA PRO A 644 28.70 -1.64 -11.37
C PRO A 644 29.91 -0.75 -11.65
N GLY A 645 30.11 0.27 -10.80
CA GLY A 645 31.25 1.21 -10.88
C GLY A 645 30.93 2.57 -11.52
N TYR A 646 29.71 2.78 -12.01
CA TYR A 646 29.26 4.07 -12.57
C TYR A 646 28.31 4.84 -11.63
N VAL A 647 28.22 6.17 -11.80
CA VAL A 647 27.28 7.00 -11.04
C VAL A 647 25.84 6.56 -11.35
N GLY A 648 25.03 6.38 -10.31
CA GLY A 648 23.68 5.79 -10.41
C GLY A 648 23.63 4.26 -10.28
N TYR A 649 24.76 3.59 -9.99
CA TYR A 649 24.74 2.16 -9.69
C TYR A 649 23.82 1.81 -8.51
N GLY A 650 22.97 0.80 -8.68
CA GLY A 650 21.92 0.40 -7.73
C GLY A 650 20.64 1.23 -7.81
N GLN A 651 20.57 2.23 -8.71
CA GLN A 651 19.33 2.90 -9.11
C GLN A 651 18.89 2.26 -10.44
N GLY A 652 17.77 1.52 -10.42
CA GLY A 652 17.23 0.90 -11.63
C GLY A 652 16.94 1.94 -12.72
N GLY A 653 16.92 1.49 -13.98
CA GLY A 653 16.68 2.38 -15.12
C GLY A 653 15.23 2.88 -15.19
N VAL A 654 15.01 3.96 -15.94
CA VAL A 654 13.69 4.61 -16.08
C VAL A 654 12.64 3.61 -16.59
N LEU A 655 13.00 2.81 -17.60
CA LEU A 655 12.09 1.81 -18.18
C LEU A 655 11.95 0.60 -17.25
N THR A 656 13.07 0.05 -16.78
CA THR A 656 13.07 -1.17 -15.96
C THR A 656 12.32 -0.97 -14.65
N GLU A 657 12.45 0.17 -13.98
CA GLU A 657 11.68 0.50 -12.77
C GLU A 657 10.20 0.78 -13.06
N ALA A 658 9.89 1.50 -14.15
CA ALA A 658 8.50 1.80 -14.50
C ALA A 658 7.70 0.52 -14.77
N VAL A 659 8.27 -0.42 -15.54
CA VAL A 659 7.63 -1.71 -15.87
C VAL A 659 7.62 -2.64 -14.66
N ARG A 660 8.68 -2.67 -13.84
CA ARG A 660 8.68 -3.42 -12.58
C ARG A 660 7.53 -3.02 -11.65
N ARG A 661 7.25 -1.72 -11.56
CA ARG A 661 6.14 -1.17 -10.74
C ARG A 661 4.77 -1.38 -11.39
N ASN A 662 4.71 -1.35 -12.72
CA ASN A 662 3.48 -1.54 -13.49
C ASN A 662 3.69 -2.56 -14.62
N PRO A 663 3.70 -3.88 -14.33
CA PRO A 663 3.93 -4.90 -15.37
C PRO A 663 2.72 -5.08 -16.31
N TYR A 664 1.57 -4.55 -15.91
CA TYR A 664 0.34 -4.47 -16.71
C TYR A 664 0.17 -3.03 -17.19
N SER A 665 0.74 -2.73 -18.35
CA SER A 665 0.83 -1.38 -18.87
C SER A 665 0.92 -1.35 -20.38
N VAL A 666 0.61 -0.19 -20.96
CA VAL A 666 1.03 0.16 -22.31
C VAL A 666 2.37 0.87 -22.22
N VAL A 667 3.40 0.37 -22.90
CA VAL A 667 4.71 1.02 -23.02
C VAL A 667 4.76 1.75 -24.35
N LEU A 668 4.76 3.08 -24.30
CA LEU A 668 4.85 3.96 -25.46
C LEU A 668 6.30 4.42 -25.65
N LEU A 669 6.90 4.01 -26.77
CA LEU A 669 8.20 4.48 -27.24
C LEU A 669 7.98 5.56 -28.30
N ASP A 670 8.00 6.83 -27.89
CA ASP A 670 7.64 7.95 -28.76
C ASP A 670 8.82 8.39 -29.63
N GLU A 671 8.58 8.69 -30.90
CA GLU A 671 9.60 9.09 -31.90
C GLU A 671 10.79 8.11 -32.02
N ILE A 672 10.49 6.81 -32.09
CA ILE A 672 11.49 5.73 -32.07
C ILE A 672 12.55 5.83 -33.19
N GLU A 673 12.28 6.52 -34.29
CA GLU A 673 13.25 6.77 -35.35
C GLU A 673 14.41 7.69 -34.95
N LYS A 674 14.29 8.39 -33.81
CA LYS A 674 15.33 9.26 -33.26
C LYS A 674 16.29 8.50 -32.34
N ALA A 675 15.92 7.32 -31.87
CA ALA A 675 16.74 6.54 -30.93
C ALA A 675 18.08 6.11 -31.55
N HIS A 676 19.11 5.99 -30.71
CA HIS A 676 20.35 5.34 -31.08
C HIS A 676 20.12 3.85 -31.44
N PRO A 677 20.83 3.26 -32.42
CA PRO A 677 20.68 1.84 -32.77
C PRO A 677 20.83 0.87 -31.59
N ASP A 678 21.75 1.13 -30.66
CA ASP A 678 21.95 0.29 -29.47
C ASP A 678 20.72 0.27 -28.53
N VAL A 679 19.94 1.35 -28.51
CA VAL A 679 18.67 1.40 -27.77
C VAL A 679 17.66 0.46 -28.43
N LEU A 680 17.59 0.43 -29.76
CA LEU A 680 16.71 -0.49 -30.49
C LEU A 680 17.09 -1.95 -30.26
N GLU A 681 18.40 -2.25 -30.20
CA GLU A 681 18.90 -3.61 -29.95
C GLU A 681 18.54 -4.12 -28.56
N LEU A 682 18.51 -3.24 -27.55
CA LEU A 682 18.06 -3.57 -26.20
C LEU A 682 16.63 -4.15 -26.20
N PHE A 683 15.75 -3.64 -27.04
CA PHE A 683 14.35 -4.11 -27.12
C PHE A 683 14.17 -5.43 -27.86
N PHE A 684 15.17 -5.94 -28.58
CA PHE A 684 15.03 -7.23 -29.28
C PHE A 684 14.76 -8.38 -28.31
N GLN A 685 15.45 -8.38 -27.16
CA GLN A 685 15.22 -9.39 -26.11
C GLN A 685 13.81 -9.28 -25.54
N VAL A 686 13.31 -8.05 -25.36
CA VAL A 686 11.95 -7.79 -24.87
C VAL A 686 10.91 -8.33 -25.85
N PHE A 687 11.07 -8.06 -27.15
CA PHE A 687 10.09 -8.48 -28.15
C PHE A 687 10.06 -10.01 -28.34
N ASP A 688 11.21 -10.68 -28.18
CA ASP A 688 11.33 -12.11 -28.41
C ASP A 688 11.02 -12.95 -27.16
N LYS A 689 11.47 -12.50 -25.97
CA LYS A 689 11.42 -13.25 -24.71
C LYS A 689 10.57 -12.60 -23.62
N GLY A 690 10.04 -11.40 -23.86
CA GLY A 690 9.20 -10.70 -22.90
C GLY A 690 9.90 -10.36 -21.58
N VAL A 691 11.24 -10.40 -21.53
CA VAL A 691 12.02 -10.10 -20.33
C VAL A 691 13.23 -9.25 -20.67
N MET A 692 13.64 -8.40 -19.73
CA MET A 692 14.88 -7.61 -19.80
C MET A 692 15.57 -7.66 -18.44
N ASP A 693 16.87 -7.94 -18.40
CA ASP A 693 17.64 -7.80 -17.17
C ASP A 693 17.93 -6.32 -16.90
N ASP A 694 17.84 -5.85 -15.66
CA ASP A 694 18.37 -4.54 -15.27
C ASP A 694 19.92 -4.58 -15.14
N ALA A 695 20.51 -3.47 -14.72
CA ALA A 695 21.97 -3.39 -14.52
C ALA A 695 22.48 -4.19 -13.30
N ASP A 696 21.60 -4.55 -12.37
CA ASP A 696 21.89 -5.38 -11.19
C ASP A 696 21.70 -6.89 -11.49
N GLY A 697 21.22 -7.23 -12.69
CA GLY A 697 20.93 -8.59 -13.14
C GLY A 697 19.58 -9.12 -12.67
N ARG A 698 18.65 -8.24 -12.30
CA ARG A 698 17.26 -8.61 -12.00
C ARG A 698 16.46 -8.68 -13.29
N GLU A 699 15.75 -9.78 -13.48
CA GLU A 699 14.86 -9.98 -14.62
C GLU A 699 13.58 -9.13 -14.45
N ILE A 700 13.26 -8.31 -15.46
CA ILE A 700 12.07 -7.47 -15.52
C ILE A 700 11.09 -8.05 -16.56
N ASP A 701 9.85 -8.25 -16.16
CA ASP A 701 8.81 -8.92 -16.95
C ASP A 701 7.97 -7.93 -17.79
N PHE A 702 8.00 -8.12 -19.11
CA PHE A 702 7.22 -7.39 -20.12
C PHE A 702 6.09 -8.24 -20.73
N ARG A 703 5.90 -9.51 -20.34
CA ARG A 703 4.94 -10.44 -20.96
C ARG A 703 3.48 -9.98 -20.86
N ASN A 704 3.17 -9.11 -19.90
CA ASN A 704 1.84 -8.53 -19.71
C ASN A 704 1.70 -7.09 -20.23
N THR A 705 2.71 -6.60 -20.94
CA THR A 705 2.71 -5.26 -21.55
C THR A 705 2.25 -5.30 -23.01
N ILE A 706 1.68 -4.18 -23.46
CA ILE A 706 1.55 -3.86 -24.87
C ILE A 706 2.57 -2.78 -25.20
N ILE A 707 3.45 -3.04 -26.15
CA ILE A 707 4.49 -2.11 -26.56
C ILE A 707 4.07 -1.43 -27.86
N ILE A 708 4.03 -0.09 -27.83
CA ILE A 708 3.68 0.75 -28.97
C ILE A 708 4.87 1.65 -29.24
N ALA A 709 5.49 1.50 -30.39
CA ALA A 709 6.47 2.45 -30.90
C ALA A 709 5.78 3.37 -31.90
N THR A 710 5.98 4.67 -31.80
CA THR A 710 5.45 5.65 -32.77
C THR A 710 6.59 6.21 -33.60
N ALA A 711 6.34 6.39 -34.89
CA ALA A 711 7.31 6.99 -35.79
C ALA A 711 6.65 7.95 -36.77
N ASN A 712 7.36 9.03 -37.10
CA ASN A 712 7.00 9.95 -38.18
C ASN A 712 7.74 9.58 -39.48
N ALA A 713 8.55 8.52 -39.47
CA ALA A 713 9.24 7.99 -40.65
C ALA A 713 8.24 7.67 -41.77
N GLY A 714 8.46 8.20 -42.98
CA GLY A 714 7.56 7.97 -44.12
C GLY A 714 6.32 8.87 -44.20
N SER A 715 6.19 9.88 -43.31
CA SER A 715 5.05 10.83 -43.33
C SER A 715 4.85 11.49 -44.70
N ALA A 716 5.93 11.92 -45.37
CA ALA A 716 5.84 12.52 -46.70
C ALA A 716 5.26 11.55 -47.75
N THR A 717 5.64 10.27 -47.67
CA THR A 717 5.11 9.22 -48.55
C THR A 717 3.61 9.01 -48.32
N ILE A 718 3.17 8.96 -47.05
CA ILE A 718 1.74 8.82 -46.72
C ILE A 718 0.95 10.02 -47.23
N MET A 719 1.43 11.24 -46.93
CA MET A 719 0.78 12.48 -47.37
C MET A 719 0.65 12.52 -48.89
N GLN A 720 1.71 12.19 -49.63
CA GLN A 720 1.70 12.18 -51.09
C GLN A 720 0.78 11.09 -51.67
N ALA A 721 0.73 9.91 -51.03
CA ALA A 721 -0.14 8.82 -51.47
C ALA A 721 -1.63 9.15 -51.27
N CYS A 722 -1.97 9.91 -50.23
CA CYS A 722 -3.34 10.29 -49.88
C CYS A 722 -3.79 11.65 -50.47
N LEU A 723 -2.86 12.42 -51.06
CA LEU A 723 -3.17 13.75 -51.59
C LEU A 723 -4.03 13.66 -52.85
N ASN A 724 -5.23 14.24 -52.81
CA ASN A 724 -6.18 14.34 -53.92
C ASN A 724 -6.51 12.99 -54.61
N LYS A 725 -6.43 11.89 -53.86
CA LYS A 725 -6.71 10.53 -54.32
C LYS A 725 -7.48 9.76 -53.26
N GLU A 726 -8.14 8.68 -53.66
CA GLU A 726 -8.64 7.72 -52.69
C GLU A 726 -7.46 7.13 -51.90
N PRO A 727 -7.58 7.02 -50.56
CA PRO A 727 -6.50 6.50 -49.74
C PRO A 727 -6.20 5.04 -50.13
N PRO A 728 -4.92 4.66 -50.29
CA PRO A 728 -4.55 3.29 -50.62
C PRO A 728 -4.99 2.33 -49.53
N SER A 729 -5.17 1.05 -49.87
CA SER A 729 -5.46 0.03 -48.87
C SER A 729 -4.33 -0.07 -47.84
N PRO A 730 -4.59 -0.56 -46.61
CA PRO A 730 -3.57 -0.67 -45.58
C PRO A 730 -2.34 -1.49 -46.01
N GLU A 731 -2.55 -2.55 -46.78
CA GLU A 731 -1.49 -3.43 -47.28
C GLU A 731 -0.62 -2.74 -48.34
N GLU A 732 -1.22 -2.00 -49.26
CA GLU A 732 -0.50 -1.19 -50.25
C GLU A 732 0.31 -0.08 -49.57
N LEU A 733 -0.27 0.56 -48.56
CA LEU A 733 0.40 1.61 -47.79
C LEU A 733 1.61 1.05 -47.01
N GLU A 734 1.48 -0.13 -46.41
CA GLU A 734 2.59 -0.82 -45.74
C GLU A 734 3.74 -1.12 -46.72
N GLN A 735 3.43 -1.56 -47.95
CA GLN A 735 4.42 -1.80 -49.00
C GLN A 735 5.11 -0.50 -49.44
N LEU A 736 4.35 0.59 -49.62
CA LEU A 736 4.87 1.92 -49.96
C LEU A 736 5.78 2.49 -48.87
N LEU A 737 5.52 2.18 -47.60
CA LEU A 737 6.31 2.66 -46.46
C LEU A 737 7.60 1.88 -46.24
N ARG A 738 7.64 0.60 -46.66
CA ARG A 738 8.78 -0.29 -46.40
C ARG A 738 10.14 0.31 -46.78
N PRO A 739 10.34 0.95 -47.96
CA PRO A 739 11.62 1.57 -48.30
C PRO A 739 12.02 2.73 -47.37
N ALA A 740 11.03 3.49 -46.85
CA ALA A 740 11.30 4.57 -45.90
C ALA A 740 11.65 4.01 -44.51
N LEU A 741 10.95 2.97 -44.06
CA LEU A 741 11.18 2.35 -42.77
C LEU A 741 12.54 1.65 -42.69
N VAL A 742 12.97 0.95 -43.75
CA VAL A 742 14.27 0.26 -43.78
C VAL A 742 15.47 1.21 -43.71
N LYS A 743 15.30 2.50 -44.03
CA LYS A 743 16.35 3.51 -43.85
C LYS A 743 16.63 3.83 -42.38
N HIS A 744 15.61 3.72 -41.52
CA HIS A 744 15.71 4.03 -40.10
C HIS A 744 15.80 2.78 -39.22
N PHE A 745 15.16 1.68 -39.64
CA PHE A 745 15.06 0.46 -38.86
C PHE A 745 15.68 -0.73 -39.58
N LYS A 746 16.53 -1.49 -38.87
CA LYS A 746 17.06 -2.76 -39.37
C LYS A 746 15.89 -3.73 -39.65
N PRO A 747 15.96 -4.59 -40.69
CA PRO A 747 14.92 -5.59 -40.96
C PRO A 747 14.58 -6.49 -39.76
N ALA A 748 15.56 -6.73 -38.88
CA ALA A 748 15.37 -7.47 -37.64
C ALA A 748 14.37 -6.81 -36.68
N PHE A 749 14.35 -5.47 -36.60
CA PHE A 749 13.36 -4.73 -35.80
C PHE A 749 11.98 -4.82 -36.44
N LEU A 750 11.89 -4.54 -37.75
CA LEU A 750 10.62 -4.57 -38.49
C LEU A 750 9.95 -5.95 -38.49
N GLY A 751 10.72 -7.04 -38.45
CA GLY A 751 10.18 -8.40 -38.36
C GLY A 751 9.57 -8.77 -36.99
N ARG A 752 9.80 -7.96 -35.95
CA ARG A 752 9.31 -8.20 -34.59
C ARG A 752 8.10 -7.35 -34.20
N VAL A 753 7.80 -6.33 -35.01
CA VAL A 753 6.73 -5.37 -34.74
C VAL A 753 5.62 -5.52 -35.79
N LYS A 754 4.36 -5.33 -35.39
CA LYS A 754 3.27 -5.16 -36.36
C LYS A 754 3.22 -3.69 -36.77
N VAL A 755 3.57 -3.41 -38.02
CA VAL A 755 3.46 -2.05 -38.58
C VAL A 755 1.98 -1.72 -38.78
N ALA A 756 1.56 -0.57 -38.27
CA ALA A 756 0.23 -0.01 -38.46
C ALA A 756 0.36 1.43 -38.99
N PRO A 757 0.16 1.64 -40.30
CA PRO A 757 0.15 2.98 -40.89
C PRO A 757 -1.02 3.81 -40.36
N TYR A 758 -0.88 5.12 -40.24
CA TYR A 758 -1.95 6.06 -39.89
C TYR A 758 -2.18 7.03 -41.04
N TYR A 759 -3.44 7.21 -41.44
CA TYR A 759 -3.81 8.10 -42.53
C TYR A 759 -3.84 9.56 -42.07
N PRO A 760 -3.62 10.52 -42.98
CA PRO A 760 -3.95 11.92 -42.73
C PRO A 760 -5.44 12.05 -42.42
N ILE A 761 -5.78 12.95 -41.48
CA ILE A 761 -7.17 13.13 -41.03
C ILE A 761 -7.93 13.95 -42.07
N PRO A 762 -9.03 13.43 -42.67
CA PRO A 762 -9.89 14.21 -43.57
C PRO A 762 -10.67 15.29 -42.82
N ASP A 763 -11.03 16.37 -43.52
CA ASP A 763 -11.79 17.50 -42.95
C ASP A 763 -13.08 17.07 -42.23
N ALA A 764 -13.82 16.12 -42.79
CA ALA A 764 -15.03 15.58 -42.18
C ALA A 764 -14.77 14.91 -40.82
N VAL A 765 -13.62 14.24 -40.67
CA VAL A 765 -13.20 13.63 -39.39
C VAL A 765 -12.68 14.70 -38.44
N LEU A 766 -11.93 15.68 -38.95
CA LEU A 766 -11.42 16.79 -38.14
C LEU A 766 -12.55 17.61 -37.50
N ALA A 767 -13.66 17.82 -38.23
CA ALA A 767 -14.87 18.44 -37.69
C ALA A 767 -15.48 17.66 -36.51
N GLN A 768 -15.50 16.32 -36.59
CA GLN A 768 -15.96 15.46 -35.48
C GLN A 768 -15.01 15.55 -34.28
N ILE A 769 -13.69 15.59 -34.51
CA ILE A 769 -12.70 15.77 -33.44
C ILE A 769 -12.90 17.11 -32.72
N ILE A 770 -13.16 18.19 -33.47
CA ILE A 770 -13.46 19.52 -32.90
C ILE A 770 -14.70 19.44 -32.01
N ALA A 771 -15.78 18.79 -32.48
CA ALA A 771 -17.00 18.62 -31.70
C ALA A 771 -16.75 17.83 -30.39
N LEU A 772 -15.99 16.73 -30.44
CA LEU A 772 -15.61 15.97 -29.25
C LEU A 772 -14.82 16.81 -28.24
N LYS A 773 -13.87 17.63 -28.70
CA LYS A 773 -13.09 18.52 -27.82
C LYS A 773 -13.96 19.63 -27.21
N LEU A 774 -14.89 20.20 -27.97
CA LEU A 774 -15.86 21.18 -27.47
C LEU A 774 -16.80 20.56 -26.42
N ALA A 775 -17.22 19.30 -26.59
CA ALA A 775 -18.01 18.59 -25.59
C ALA A 775 -17.25 18.41 -24.26
N ARG A 776 -15.95 18.08 -24.31
CA ARG A 776 -15.09 18.03 -23.11
C ARG A 776 -14.93 19.40 -22.46
N ILE A 777 -14.86 20.48 -23.25
CA ILE A 777 -14.87 21.86 -22.73
C ILE A 777 -16.21 22.16 -22.03
N ALA A 778 -17.33 21.79 -22.64
CA ALA A 778 -18.66 21.97 -22.06
C ALA A 778 -18.80 21.28 -20.70
N GLN A 779 -18.35 20.03 -20.59
CA GLN A 779 -18.33 19.29 -19.33
C GLN A 779 -17.50 19.99 -18.25
N ARG A 780 -16.30 20.50 -18.60
CA ARG A 780 -15.47 21.25 -17.65
C ARG A 780 -16.14 22.54 -17.17
N ILE A 781 -16.77 23.29 -18.07
CA ILE A 781 -17.49 24.52 -17.73
C ILE A 781 -18.70 24.22 -16.84
N GLN A 782 -19.47 23.18 -17.16
CA GLN A 782 -20.60 22.75 -16.34
C GLN A 782 -20.16 22.32 -14.94
N HIS A 783 -19.03 21.62 -14.83
CA HIS A 783 -18.51 21.15 -13.55
C HIS A 783 -17.98 22.29 -12.67
N HIS A 784 -17.22 23.24 -13.24
CA HIS A 784 -16.57 24.30 -12.47
C HIS A 784 -17.41 25.57 -12.26
N HIS A 785 -18.30 25.89 -13.22
CA HIS A 785 -19.08 27.13 -13.20
C HIS A 785 -20.58 26.90 -13.19
N HIS A 786 -21.04 25.64 -13.23
CA HIS A 786 -22.47 25.28 -13.33
C HIS A 786 -23.20 25.97 -14.50
N ALA A 787 -22.44 26.35 -15.54
CA ALA A 787 -22.91 27.13 -16.67
C ALA A 787 -23.08 26.25 -17.91
N GLU A 788 -24.16 26.50 -18.66
CA GLU A 788 -24.41 25.81 -19.92
C GLU A 788 -23.44 26.33 -21.00
N PHE A 789 -22.69 25.44 -21.66
CA PHE A 789 -21.87 25.80 -22.82
C PHE A 789 -22.56 25.39 -24.12
N THR A 790 -22.81 26.36 -25.00
CA THR A 790 -23.44 26.13 -26.31
C THR A 790 -22.65 26.79 -27.43
N TYR A 791 -22.57 26.13 -28.58
CA TYR A 791 -21.88 26.68 -29.75
C TYR A 791 -22.69 26.51 -31.04
N GLU A 792 -22.49 27.41 -31.99
CA GLU A 792 -23.08 27.33 -33.34
C GLU A 792 -22.16 26.53 -34.29
N PRO A 793 -22.70 25.82 -35.31
CA PRO A 793 -21.90 25.06 -36.27
C PRO A 793 -20.79 25.88 -36.94
N SER A 794 -21.02 27.18 -37.13
CA SER A 794 -20.02 28.13 -37.63
C SER A 794 -18.70 28.13 -36.86
N LEU A 795 -18.73 27.79 -35.56
CA LEU A 795 -17.51 27.69 -34.75
C LEU A 795 -16.66 26.52 -35.24
N VAL A 796 -17.27 25.37 -35.51
CA VAL A 796 -16.57 24.18 -36.01
C VAL A 796 -15.95 24.48 -37.36
N ASP A 797 -16.71 25.10 -38.27
CA ASP A 797 -16.22 25.51 -39.60
C ASP A 797 -15.06 26.51 -39.50
N ALA A 798 -15.14 27.47 -38.57
CA ALA A 798 -14.08 28.46 -38.36
C ALA A 798 -12.81 27.86 -37.75
N VAL A 799 -12.93 26.89 -36.84
CA VAL A 799 -11.76 26.15 -36.34
C VAL A 799 -11.16 25.31 -37.46
N LEU A 800 -12.00 24.60 -38.23
CA LEU A 800 -11.57 23.76 -39.35
C LEU A 800 -10.80 24.57 -40.41
N ALA A 801 -11.32 25.72 -40.82
CA ALA A 801 -10.69 26.61 -41.80
C ALA A 801 -9.34 27.18 -41.33
N ARG A 802 -9.10 27.24 -40.01
CA ARG A 802 -7.80 27.66 -39.44
C ARG A 802 -6.83 26.47 -39.29
N CYS A 803 -7.31 25.23 -39.33
CA CYS A 803 -6.46 24.05 -39.24
C CYS A 803 -5.68 23.75 -40.53
N THR A 804 -5.98 24.42 -41.64
CA THR A 804 -5.30 24.23 -42.93
C THR A 804 -3.88 24.80 -42.97
N GLU A 805 -3.50 25.64 -41.99
CA GLU A 805 -2.15 26.16 -41.86
C GLU A 805 -1.29 25.18 -41.02
N VAL A 806 -0.34 24.52 -41.69
CA VAL A 806 0.83 23.80 -41.14
C VAL A 806 0.58 22.39 -40.55
N ASP A 807 1.07 21.35 -41.26
CA ASP A 807 1.65 20.03 -40.89
C ASP A 807 1.33 19.32 -39.54
N SER A 808 0.29 19.71 -38.81
CA SER A 808 0.10 19.34 -37.40
C SER A 808 -1.24 18.65 -37.10
N GLY A 809 -2.08 18.39 -38.10
CA GLY A 809 -3.29 17.57 -37.97
C GLY A 809 -4.21 18.01 -36.82
N ALA A 810 -4.73 17.06 -36.03
CA ALA A 810 -5.61 17.36 -34.89
C ALA A 810 -4.91 18.12 -33.74
N ARG A 811 -3.59 18.20 -33.72
CA ARG A 811 -2.83 18.98 -32.71
C ARG A 811 -3.06 20.48 -32.89
N ASN A 812 -3.31 20.94 -34.11
CA ASN A 812 -3.63 22.33 -34.39
C ASN A 812 -4.98 22.75 -33.76
N VAL A 813 -5.93 21.82 -33.68
CA VAL A 813 -7.23 22.06 -33.02
C VAL A 813 -7.01 22.43 -31.55
N ASP A 814 -6.14 21.70 -30.85
CA ASP A 814 -5.80 22.03 -29.45
C ASP A 814 -5.12 23.40 -29.33
N HIS A 815 -4.23 23.72 -30.27
CA HIS A 815 -3.57 25.02 -30.31
C HIS A 815 -4.58 26.16 -30.49
N ILE A 816 -5.54 26.01 -31.41
CA ILE A 816 -6.59 27.02 -31.64
C ILE A 816 -7.51 27.13 -30.42
N LEU A 817 -8.04 26.00 -29.93
CA LEU A 817 -8.98 26.02 -28.81
C LEU A 817 -8.34 26.54 -27.51
N ASN A 818 -7.14 26.09 -27.16
CA ASN A 818 -6.46 26.49 -25.92
C ASN A 818 -5.69 27.82 -26.06
N GLY A 819 -5.22 28.15 -27.26
CA GLY A 819 -4.41 29.35 -27.50
C GLY A 819 -5.22 30.58 -27.91
N THR A 820 -6.43 30.41 -28.46
CA THR A 820 -7.29 31.54 -28.85
C THR A 820 -8.67 31.51 -28.20
N LEU A 821 -9.45 30.43 -28.34
CA LEU A 821 -10.83 30.43 -27.87
C LEU A 821 -10.95 30.49 -26.33
N LEU A 822 -10.28 29.59 -25.62
CA LEU A 822 -10.39 29.50 -24.16
C LEU A 822 -9.80 30.70 -23.42
N PRO A 823 -8.66 31.30 -23.82
CA PRO A 823 -8.16 32.52 -23.18
C PRO A 823 -9.13 33.69 -23.27
N GLU A 824 -9.79 33.88 -24.42
CA GLU A 824 -10.81 34.93 -24.59
C GLU A 824 -12.03 34.69 -23.69
N ILE A 825 -12.51 33.44 -23.62
CA ILE A 825 -13.61 33.08 -22.71
C ILE A 825 -13.18 33.25 -21.24
N ALA A 826 -11.96 32.83 -20.89
CA ALA A 826 -11.44 32.90 -19.53
C ALA A 826 -11.35 34.35 -19.04
N GLN A 827 -10.90 35.28 -19.89
CA GLN A 827 -10.90 36.70 -19.55
C GLN A 827 -12.33 37.21 -19.24
N ALA A 828 -13.30 36.92 -20.10
CA ALA A 828 -14.68 37.36 -19.90
C ALA A 828 -15.34 36.72 -18.66
N VAL A 829 -15.02 35.44 -18.39
CA VAL A 829 -15.43 34.74 -17.17
C VAL A 829 -14.83 35.40 -15.94
N LEU A 830 -13.53 35.73 -15.95
CA LEU A 830 -12.86 36.40 -14.83
C LEU A 830 -13.39 37.82 -14.61
N GLU A 831 -13.70 38.58 -15.66
CA GLU A 831 -14.30 39.92 -15.55
C GLU A 831 -15.69 39.86 -14.89
N LYS A 832 -16.51 38.87 -15.28
CA LYS A 832 -17.82 38.59 -14.66
C LYS A 832 -17.68 38.17 -13.19
N MET A 833 -16.72 37.30 -12.88
CA MET A 833 -16.43 36.87 -11.52
C MET A 833 -15.92 38.00 -10.64
N ALA A 834 -15.07 38.88 -11.17
CA ALA A 834 -14.58 40.07 -10.47
C ALA A 834 -15.69 41.09 -10.17
N GLN A 835 -16.76 41.07 -10.95
CA GLN A 835 -17.98 41.86 -10.74
C GLN A 835 -19.05 41.11 -9.92
N GLU A 836 -18.71 39.95 -9.34
CA GLU A 836 -19.62 39.08 -8.57
C GLU A 836 -20.90 38.67 -9.33
N GLN A 837 -20.85 38.63 -10.66
CA GLN A 837 -21.97 38.21 -11.49
C GLN A 837 -21.98 36.69 -11.70
N SER A 838 -23.14 36.05 -11.49
CA SER A 838 -23.32 34.63 -11.78
C SER A 838 -23.22 34.34 -13.28
N ILE A 839 -22.53 33.28 -13.67
CA ILE A 839 -22.41 32.84 -15.05
C ILE A 839 -23.41 31.70 -15.27
N SER A 840 -24.44 31.96 -16.05
CA SER A 840 -25.51 30.99 -16.34
C SER A 840 -25.24 30.24 -17.64
N ARG A 841 -24.68 30.92 -18.65
CA ARG A 841 -24.49 30.38 -19.98
C ARG A 841 -23.34 31.03 -20.72
N ILE A 842 -22.56 30.22 -21.43
CA ILE A 842 -21.52 30.65 -22.36
C ILE A 842 -21.95 30.21 -23.75
N LYS A 843 -22.22 31.17 -24.64
CA LYS A 843 -22.51 30.93 -26.06
C LYS A 843 -21.34 31.36 -26.91
N VAL A 844 -20.89 30.50 -27.82
CA VAL A 844 -19.78 30.79 -28.75
C VAL A 844 -20.23 30.62 -30.20
N ASN A 845 -19.86 31.57 -31.05
CA ASN A 845 -20.01 31.46 -32.49
C ASN A 845 -18.82 32.08 -33.23
N ALA A 846 -18.83 32.02 -34.56
CA ALA A 846 -17.81 32.64 -35.40
C ALA A 846 -18.47 33.55 -36.44
N ASN A 847 -17.87 34.70 -36.70
CA ASN A 847 -18.35 35.62 -37.73
C ASN A 847 -17.91 35.17 -39.15
N SER A 848 -18.42 35.82 -40.19
CA SER A 848 -18.06 35.54 -41.59
C SER A 848 -16.58 35.77 -41.94
N LYS A 849 -15.82 36.44 -41.06
CA LYS A 849 -14.35 36.61 -41.16
C LYS A 849 -13.59 35.55 -40.36
N GLY A 850 -14.28 34.55 -39.80
CA GLY A 850 -13.71 33.48 -39.01
C GLY A 850 -13.27 33.88 -37.61
N GLN A 851 -13.57 35.09 -37.11
CA GLN A 851 -13.24 35.51 -35.74
C GLN A 851 -14.26 34.96 -34.75
N PHE A 852 -13.76 34.49 -33.60
CA PHE A 852 -14.61 33.97 -32.54
C PHE A 852 -15.36 35.13 -31.86
N LYS A 853 -16.62 34.86 -31.53
CA LYS A 853 -17.47 35.73 -30.75
C LYS A 853 -18.08 34.89 -29.65
N TYR A 854 -18.06 35.44 -28.45
CA TYR A 854 -18.61 34.78 -27.28
C TYR A 854 -19.57 35.71 -26.56
N THR A 855 -20.50 35.11 -25.83
CA THR A 855 -21.43 35.82 -24.97
C THR A 855 -21.52 35.03 -23.68
N VAL A 856 -21.03 35.64 -22.59
CA VAL A 856 -21.12 35.10 -21.23
C VAL A 856 -22.29 35.79 -20.55
N LYS A 857 -23.36 35.05 -20.27
CA LYS A 857 -24.56 35.56 -19.62
C LYS A 857 -24.51 35.36 -18.12
#